data_AF-A0A3D1N1F2-F1
#
_entry.id   AF-A0A3D1N1F2-F1
#
_cell.length_a   1.000
_cell.length_b   1.000
_cell.length_c   1.000
_cell.angle_alpha   90.00
_cell.angle_beta   90.00
_cell.angle_gamma   90.00
#
_symmetry.space_group_name_H-M   'P 1'
#
loop_
_entity.id
_entity.type
_entity.pdbx_description
1 polymer ?
#
loop_
_entity_poly.entity_id
_entity_poly.type
_entity_poly.pdbx_seq_one_letter_code
_entity_poly.pdbx_strand_id
1 'polypeptide(L)'
;MNLLRRTQVKKFFFSNLLWGSALLLVTLLFYFTSTGLETAELKFYDFRARMSAASSAKNEVAIIEINDDSISKIGRWPWPRSKVAEMLLLLSSSTARPSVIGLNILFSEPEKNSGVELGDYLKTRYRALVAEKKIKETAKESDFLKIIDEARAGLDNDTKLAAAVAAAGNVVLPMYIKTGEADLKAEPEPEWLKKFAPAIAHSAAPADIQNEGTQITVPLEILSSSAAGVGHVNVFADSDGTVRREYPFIPYNRSFYPSFAAEIVRTRLKLTPQEVALSPGSQATFGRNKIPLDLASSVLVAFNKSRTSFKYYSFYDVINGKIVPEAFKDKIVLIGLTAQGVGTPYVTPVESNLQAVEFTANVIGDILEGRFISRPEWAFQTELGLIIFTGLFIIFLLPRLKAGLGAGLTALMLGSLVGAGVFLFTSKSMWLKTLYPAFLLVAGYIFIVSKRFFSTEKKKELIEVSAIETNKMLGLSFQGQGMLDLAFEKFRLCPVDGTMKDLLYNLALDFERKRQFNKAVAVYGHISVKDPAYKDIKDKMEMLTKASNGAVFGGQLGGKSGGGGDATMLVAGSSTIPTLGRYEITKELGKGAMGIVYLGRDPKINRIVAIKTMRFEEGIEEKALKELKDRFFREAQAAGNLSHPNIVKIFDAGEEQEIAYIAMELLKGDDLKKWTPKGSLLPVEKVLEYMEKSAEALDYAHKNGVIHRDIKPANIMLLEDGSVRVADFGIARIQESSKTATGTVMGTPYYMSPEQIAGKKVDGRADIFSLGVTMFELLTGERPWKGGDAVGTLFFQIASDPYPDPVACNPAVTRDIVTVIDKALKKNPEERYQTAGQMAEDIKNLLHKKPLSAEAPKTPPAPGAPAQQKTTAPPQINSAAAPAAHTMKAAPQAAQAAAVKQPSQAAGQTPKAQSPAPAVAQPRPAPAPAVPPAKPQPQISPALELAPREGLELTMKTTPPPASGRMPVSGQAGGGAKPPAAPAPKPPPKPEPAVQEPAKPAPAAVNKPAADFTTPAASGGDFEKSLPLIYPEEEKT
;
A
#
# COMPACT_ATOMS: atom_id res chain seq x y z
N MET A 1 13.93 -54.51 -1.74
CA MET A 1 13.12 -53.31 -2.08
C MET A 1 11.93 -53.05 -1.15
N ASN A 2 11.01 -53.99 -0.89
CA ASN A 2 9.72 -53.68 -0.22
C ASN A 2 9.80 -53.02 1.18
N LEU A 3 10.79 -53.34 2.03
CA LEU A 3 10.97 -52.64 3.32
C LEU A 3 11.27 -51.14 3.14
N LEU A 4 12.20 -50.80 2.24
CA LEU A 4 12.58 -49.42 1.93
C LEU A 4 11.40 -48.59 1.39
N ARG A 5 10.54 -49.22 0.58
CA ARG A 5 9.30 -48.61 0.09
C ARG A 5 8.34 -48.28 1.25
N ARG A 6 8.17 -49.19 2.22
CA ARG A 6 7.36 -48.97 3.43
C ARG A 6 7.94 -47.88 4.34
N THR A 7 9.25 -47.80 4.56
CA THR A 7 9.86 -46.77 5.42
C THR A 7 9.85 -45.37 4.80
N GLN A 8 10.07 -45.23 3.48
CA GLN A 8 9.91 -43.93 2.81
C GLN A 8 8.45 -43.45 2.84
N VAL A 9 7.47 -44.31 2.52
CA VAL A 9 6.04 -43.92 2.57
C VAL A 9 5.63 -43.45 3.98
N LYS A 10 6.09 -44.14 5.04
CA LYS A 10 5.86 -43.67 6.43
C LYS A 10 6.48 -42.29 6.69
N LYS A 11 7.73 -42.03 6.28
CA LYS A 11 8.39 -40.71 6.46
C LYS A 11 7.67 -39.59 5.69
N PHE A 12 7.25 -39.83 4.45
CA PHE A 12 6.48 -38.85 3.67
C PHE A 12 5.13 -38.54 4.30
N PHE A 13 4.38 -39.58 4.70
CA PHE A 13 3.07 -39.39 5.35
C PHE A 13 3.19 -38.62 6.67
N PHE A 14 4.13 -39.00 7.55
CA PHE A 14 4.35 -38.32 8.83
C PHE A 14 4.75 -36.85 8.63
N SER A 15 5.57 -36.56 7.62
CA SER A 15 5.97 -35.19 7.28
C SER A 15 4.82 -34.36 6.70
N ASN A 16 3.90 -34.95 5.92
CA ASN A 16 2.71 -34.23 5.45
C ASN A 16 1.73 -33.95 6.60
N LEU A 17 1.54 -34.92 7.49
CA LEU A 17 0.72 -34.79 8.69
C LEU A 17 1.26 -33.68 9.61
N LEU A 18 2.57 -33.64 9.87
CA LEU A 18 3.20 -32.60 10.71
C LEU A 18 2.91 -31.19 10.17
N TRP A 19 3.24 -30.94 8.90
CA TRP A 19 3.14 -29.60 8.31
C TRP A 19 1.69 -29.17 8.02
N GLY A 20 0.81 -30.09 7.60
CA GLY A 20 -0.60 -29.79 7.42
C GLY A 20 -1.30 -29.49 8.76
N SER A 21 -1.00 -30.25 9.82
CA SER A 21 -1.48 -29.94 11.17
C SER A 21 -0.91 -28.63 11.71
N ALA A 22 0.37 -28.31 11.46
CA ALA A 22 0.95 -27.03 11.85
C ALA A 22 0.27 -25.84 11.17
N LEU A 23 0.00 -25.92 9.86
CA LEU A 23 -0.69 -24.87 9.11
C LEU A 23 -2.15 -24.70 9.57
N LEU A 24 -2.85 -25.81 9.86
CA LEU A 24 -4.18 -25.80 10.46
C LEU A 24 -4.16 -25.13 11.85
N LEU A 25 -3.23 -25.50 12.72
CA LEU A 25 -3.09 -24.93 14.07
C LEU A 25 -2.75 -23.44 14.04
N VAL A 26 -1.90 -22.98 13.11
CA VAL A 26 -1.61 -21.55 12.91
C VAL A 26 -2.84 -20.80 12.39
N THR A 27 -3.61 -21.38 11.47
CA THR A 27 -4.87 -20.78 10.98
C THR A 27 -5.91 -20.67 12.10
N LEU A 28 -6.04 -21.71 12.93
CA LEU A 28 -6.93 -21.71 14.10
C LEU A 28 -6.46 -20.68 15.14
N LEU A 29 -5.15 -20.58 15.41
CA LEU A 29 -4.59 -19.57 16.30
C LEU A 29 -4.99 -18.16 15.83
N PHE A 30 -4.70 -17.80 14.58
CA PHE A 30 -5.09 -16.52 13.98
C PHE A 30 -6.60 -16.25 13.98
N TYR A 31 -7.43 -17.30 13.96
CA TYR A 31 -8.89 -17.18 14.04
C TYR A 31 -9.35 -16.86 15.47
N PHE A 32 -8.80 -17.57 16.47
CA PHE A 32 -9.12 -17.34 17.87
C PHE A 32 -8.53 -16.05 18.44
N THR A 33 -7.33 -15.64 18.00
CA THR A 33 -6.71 -14.37 18.43
C THR A 33 -7.20 -13.16 17.65
N SER A 34 -7.92 -13.34 16.54
CA SER A 34 -8.25 -12.28 15.57
C SER A 34 -7.02 -11.47 15.10
N THR A 35 -5.88 -12.14 14.93
CA THR A 35 -4.62 -11.53 14.44
C THR A 35 -4.12 -12.18 13.15
N GLY A 36 -3.20 -11.51 12.45
CA GLY A 36 -2.60 -12.00 11.21
C GLY A 36 -3.53 -11.91 10.00
N LEU A 37 -4.51 -12.80 9.92
CA LEU A 37 -5.45 -12.88 8.78
C LEU A 37 -6.66 -11.94 8.90
N GLU A 38 -6.97 -11.45 10.11
CA GLU A 38 -8.17 -10.63 10.35
C GLU A 38 -8.21 -9.37 9.49
N THR A 39 -7.09 -8.66 9.34
CA THR A 39 -7.00 -7.46 8.48
C THR A 39 -7.33 -7.78 7.02
N ALA A 40 -6.96 -8.97 6.53
CA ALA A 40 -7.29 -9.40 5.18
C ALA A 40 -8.77 -9.80 5.04
N GLU A 41 -9.34 -10.45 6.07
CA GLU A 41 -10.78 -10.77 6.14
C GLU A 41 -11.62 -9.49 6.22
N LEU A 42 -11.18 -8.46 6.94
CA LEU A 42 -11.79 -7.12 6.95
C LEU A 42 -11.68 -6.40 5.59
N LYS A 43 -10.58 -6.56 4.84
CA LYS A 43 -10.52 -6.05 3.45
C LYS A 43 -11.38 -6.87 2.48
N PHE A 44 -11.60 -8.16 2.74
CA PHE A 44 -12.58 -8.97 2.01
C PHE A 44 -14.02 -8.66 2.41
N TYR A 45 -14.27 -8.21 3.64
CA TYR A 45 -15.53 -7.56 4.05
C TYR A 45 -15.73 -6.26 3.25
N ASP A 46 -14.74 -5.37 3.19
CA ASP A 46 -14.84 -4.09 2.47
C ASP A 46 -15.19 -4.31 0.98
N PHE A 47 -14.61 -5.32 0.35
CA PHE A 47 -14.92 -5.74 -1.01
C PHE A 47 -16.39 -6.18 -1.17
N ARG A 48 -16.88 -7.07 -0.30
CA ARG A 48 -18.28 -7.54 -0.31
C ARG A 48 -19.27 -6.41 -0.01
N ALA A 49 -18.93 -5.50 0.89
CA ALA A 49 -19.73 -4.31 1.20
C ALA A 49 -19.87 -3.40 -0.04
N ARG A 50 -18.80 -3.14 -0.79
CA ARG A 50 -18.86 -2.37 -2.06
C ARG A 50 -19.73 -3.02 -3.12
N MET A 51 -19.70 -4.36 -3.22
CA MET A 51 -20.59 -5.10 -4.13
C MET A 51 -22.05 -5.01 -3.68
N SER A 52 -22.31 -5.08 -2.37
CA SER A 52 -23.65 -5.06 -1.79
C SER A 52 -24.25 -3.66 -1.63
N ALA A 53 -23.47 -2.59 -1.82
CA ALA A 53 -23.91 -1.21 -1.61
C ALA A 53 -25.05 -0.82 -2.56
N ALA A 54 -26.24 -0.61 -2.00
CA ALA A 54 -27.42 -0.19 -2.76
C ALA A 54 -27.21 1.21 -3.35
N SER A 55 -27.86 1.47 -4.49
CA SER A 55 -27.67 2.71 -5.28
C SER A 55 -28.86 3.68 -5.16
N SER A 56 -29.77 3.40 -4.23
CA SER A 56 -30.85 4.25 -3.78
C SER A 56 -31.25 3.76 -2.38
N ALA A 57 -31.14 4.62 -1.38
CA ALA A 57 -32.02 4.54 -0.22
C ALA A 57 -33.42 5.05 -0.63
N LYS A 58 -34.44 4.86 0.20
CA LYS A 58 -35.69 5.63 0.04
C LYS A 58 -35.43 7.11 0.31
N ASN A 59 -36.15 7.98 -0.41
CA ASN A 59 -36.08 9.44 -0.32
C ASN A 59 -36.76 10.01 0.96
N GLU A 60 -36.58 9.30 2.08
CA GLU A 60 -37.14 9.60 3.41
C GLU A 60 -36.22 10.48 4.27
N VAL A 61 -34.91 10.53 3.96
CA VAL A 61 -33.92 11.39 4.62
C VAL A 61 -33.50 12.52 3.67
N ALA A 62 -33.52 13.75 4.18
CA ALA A 62 -33.00 14.96 3.53
C ALA A 62 -31.86 15.54 4.38
N ILE A 63 -30.75 15.91 3.74
CA ILE A 63 -29.57 16.49 4.39
C ILE A 63 -29.50 17.97 4.03
N ILE A 64 -29.57 18.85 5.03
CA ILE A 64 -29.27 20.27 4.92
C ILE A 64 -27.82 20.46 5.35
N GLU A 65 -26.94 20.72 4.38
CA GLU A 65 -25.50 20.78 4.62
C GLU A 65 -24.97 22.19 4.84
N ILE A 66 -24.24 22.36 5.94
CA ILE A 66 -23.35 23.49 6.17
C ILE A 66 -22.04 23.17 5.45
N ASN A 67 -22.05 23.47 4.15
CA ASN A 67 -20.99 23.24 3.18
C ASN A 67 -20.14 24.50 2.95
N ASP A 68 -19.03 24.37 2.22
CA ASP A 68 -18.11 25.48 1.93
C ASP A 68 -18.80 26.66 1.23
N ASP A 69 -19.78 26.36 0.36
CA ASP A 69 -20.62 27.33 -0.32
C ASP A 69 -21.44 28.19 0.67
N SER A 70 -22.11 27.53 1.64
CA SER A 70 -22.86 28.22 2.69
C SER A 70 -21.96 29.08 3.58
N ILE A 71 -20.78 28.58 3.97
CA ILE A 71 -19.80 29.35 4.75
C ILE A 71 -19.29 30.55 3.95
N SER A 72 -19.02 30.39 2.65
CA SER A 72 -18.55 31.50 1.80
C SER A 72 -19.57 32.62 1.63
N LYS A 73 -20.87 32.33 1.72
CA LYS A 73 -21.98 33.27 1.49
C LYS A 73 -22.60 33.85 2.77
N ILE A 74 -22.61 33.10 3.87
CA ILE A 74 -23.15 33.55 5.17
C ILE A 74 -22.05 34.23 6.01
N GLY A 75 -20.81 33.76 5.88
CA GLY A 75 -19.66 34.17 6.69
C GLY A 75 -18.99 32.99 7.39
N ARG A 76 -17.84 33.27 8.02
CA ARG A 76 -17.02 32.26 8.68
C ARG A 76 -17.80 31.54 9.79
N TRP A 77 -17.69 30.21 9.83
CA TRP A 77 -18.20 29.36 10.92
C TRP A 77 -17.31 29.47 12.17
N PRO A 78 -17.85 29.44 13.41
CA PRO A 78 -19.26 29.30 13.78
C PRO A 78 -20.10 30.56 13.55
N TRP A 79 -21.35 30.36 13.12
CA TRP A 79 -22.35 31.44 13.03
C TRP A 79 -23.06 31.65 14.38
N PRO A 80 -23.65 32.84 14.62
CA PRO A 80 -24.56 33.04 15.75
C PRO A 80 -25.74 32.06 15.72
N ARG A 81 -26.14 31.53 16.87
CA ARG A 81 -27.19 30.49 16.99
C ARG A 81 -28.56 30.93 16.50
N SER A 82 -28.79 32.23 16.39
CA SER A 82 -29.96 32.81 15.71
C SER A 82 -30.07 32.39 14.24
N LYS A 83 -28.96 32.14 13.52
CA LYS A 83 -29.01 31.61 12.14
C LYS A 83 -29.46 30.14 12.09
N VAL A 84 -29.16 29.35 13.12
CA VAL A 84 -29.69 28.00 13.27
C VAL A 84 -31.17 28.05 13.70
N ALA A 85 -31.55 29.00 14.55
CA ALA A 85 -32.94 29.25 14.93
C ALA A 85 -33.81 29.64 13.72
N GLU A 86 -33.33 30.52 12.84
CA GLU A 86 -34.00 30.86 11.57
C GLU A 86 -34.28 29.62 10.70
N MET A 87 -33.33 28.68 10.61
CA MET A 87 -33.52 27.42 9.88
C MET A 87 -34.58 26.52 10.54
N LEU A 88 -34.56 26.38 11.87
CA LEU A 88 -35.56 25.59 12.60
C LEU A 88 -36.97 26.21 12.48
N LEU A 89 -37.09 27.54 12.50
CA LEU A 89 -38.37 28.25 12.32
C LEU A 89 -38.93 28.13 10.89
N LEU A 90 -38.06 28.09 9.88
CA LEU A 90 -38.46 27.76 8.50
C LEU A 90 -38.99 26.32 8.41
N LEU A 91 -38.30 25.38 9.06
CA LEU A 91 -38.70 23.96 9.09
C LEU A 91 -39.94 23.67 9.95
N SER A 92 -40.23 24.48 10.98
CA SER A 92 -41.47 24.36 11.77
C SER A 92 -42.71 24.91 11.04
N SER A 93 -42.55 25.47 9.84
CA SER A 93 -43.69 25.92 9.03
C SER A 93 -44.62 24.77 8.64
N SER A 94 -45.91 25.07 8.47
CA SER A 94 -46.95 24.08 8.15
C SER A 94 -46.78 23.41 6.78
N THR A 95 -46.02 24.04 5.87
CA THR A 95 -45.63 23.51 4.56
C THR A 95 -44.38 22.64 4.63
N ALA A 96 -43.36 23.05 5.40
CA ALA A 96 -42.12 22.27 5.57
C ALA A 96 -42.35 20.98 6.36
N ARG A 97 -43.04 21.08 7.50
CA ARG A 97 -43.45 20.00 8.42
C ARG A 97 -42.66 18.68 8.26
N PRO A 98 -41.36 18.66 8.61
CA PRO A 98 -40.59 17.43 8.65
C PRO A 98 -41.13 16.54 9.79
N SER A 99 -40.84 15.25 9.72
CA SER A 99 -41.21 14.29 10.76
C SER A 99 -40.31 14.38 11.99
N VAL A 100 -39.00 14.56 11.79
CA VAL A 100 -37.96 14.75 12.82
C VAL A 100 -36.88 15.65 12.25
N ILE A 101 -36.28 16.51 13.08
CA ILE A 101 -35.10 17.31 12.72
C ILE A 101 -33.92 16.85 13.58
N GLY A 102 -32.93 16.19 12.97
CA GLY A 102 -31.65 15.89 13.62
C GLY A 102 -30.70 17.07 13.43
N LEU A 103 -30.50 17.88 14.47
CA LEU A 103 -29.57 19.01 14.45
C LEU A 103 -28.18 18.55 14.91
N ASN A 104 -27.34 18.02 14.02
CA ASN A 104 -26.03 17.46 14.33
C ASN A 104 -24.96 18.54 14.57
N ILE A 105 -25.17 19.36 15.61
CA ILE A 105 -24.27 20.40 16.10
C ILE A 105 -24.36 20.43 17.64
N LEU A 106 -23.24 20.16 18.33
CA LEU A 106 -23.19 20.10 19.80
C LEU A 106 -23.00 21.49 20.40
N PHE A 107 -24.08 22.05 20.95
CA PHE A 107 -24.07 23.29 21.72
C PHE A 107 -24.01 22.98 23.22
N SER A 108 -22.82 22.73 23.77
CA SER A 108 -22.59 22.40 25.18
C SER A 108 -22.34 23.61 26.09
N GLU A 109 -21.84 24.72 25.53
CA GLU A 109 -21.53 25.96 26.26
C GLU A 109 -22.45 27.12 25.82
N PRO A 110 -22.73 28.13 26.66
CA PRO A 110 -23.48 29.33 26.28
C PRO A 110 -22.78 30.16 25.17
N GLU A 111 -23.56 30.84 24.32
CA GLU A 111 -23.01 31.76 23.32
C GLU A 111 -22.52 33.08 23.96
N LYS A 112 -21.20 33.33 23.90
CA LYS A 112 -20.62 34.60 24.32
C LYS A 112 -20.91 35.69 23.29
N ASN A 113 -21.83 36.60 23.63
CA ASN A 113 -22.18 37.76 22.82
C ASN A 113 -21.79 39.05 23.56
N SER A 114 -20.82 39.80 23.02
CA SER A 114 -20.34 41.05 23.62
C SER A 114 -21.40 42.13 23.77
N GLY A 115 -22.49 42.07 22.99
CA GLY A 115 -23.65 42.95 23.17
C GLY A 115 -24.51 42.60 24.39
N VAL A 116 -24.58 41.32 24.76
CA VAL A 116 -25.22 40.85 26.00
C VAL A 116 -24.36 41.24 27.20
N GLU A 117 -23.04 40.99 27.13
CA GLU A 117 -22.06 41.39 28.15
C GLU A 117 -22.06 42.91 28.38
N LEU A 118 -22.12 43.72 27.31
CA LEU A 118 -22.25 45.18 27.39
C LEU A 118 -23.59 45.60 28.00
N GLY A 119 -24.69 44.92 27.66
CA GLY A 119 -26.00 45.15 28.28
C GLY A 119 -25.97 44.92 29.79
N ASP A 120 -25.36 43.83 30.24
CA ASP A 120 -25.22 43.53 31.67
C ASP A 120 -24.23 44.45 32.39
N TYR A 121 -23.16 44.88 31.73
CA TYR A 121 -22.28 45.94 32.24
C TYR A 121 -23.05 47.25 32.43
N LEU A 122 -23.81 47.70 31.42
CA LEU A 122 -24.60 48.93 31.48
C LEU A 122 -25.68 48.85 32.57
N LYS A 123 -26.40 47.73 32.66
CA LYS A 123 -27.42 47.48 33.69
C LYS A 123 -26.82 47.50 35.10
N THR A 124 -25.67 46.85 35.28
CA THR A 124 -24.96 46.80 36.57
C THR A 124 -24.41 48.18 36.95
N ARG A 125 -23.80 48.90 36.00
CA ARG A 125 -23.28 50.25 36.24
C ARG A 125 -24.39 51.25 36.52
N TYR A 126 -25.54 51.12 35.85
CA TYR A 126 -26.72 51.92 36.12
C TYR A 126 -27.21 51.75 37.56
N ARG A 127 -27.44 50.50 37.98
CA ARG A 127 -27.86 50.16 39.36
C ARG A 127 -26.85 50.65 40.40
N ALA A 128 -25.55 50.53 40.12
CA ALA A 128 -24.51 51.09 40.99
C ALA A 128 -24.64 52.62 41.12
N LEU A 129 -24.83 53.37 40.01
CA LEU A 129 -24.97 54.83 40.06
C LEU A 129 -26.24 55.31 40.78
N VAL A 130 -27.34 54.55 40.72
CA VAL A 130 -28.54 54.78 41.53
C VAL A 130 -28.27 54.52 43.01
N ALA A 131 -27.63 53.40 43.35
CA ALA A 131 -27.26 53.06 44.74
C ALA A 131 -26.24 54.06 45.34
N GLU A 132 -25.29 54.55 44.54
CA GLU A 132 -24.36 55.65 44.86
C GLU A 132 -25.08 57.02 44.98
N LYS A 133 -26.40 57.09 44.75
CA LYS A 133 -27.23 58.31 44.72
C LYS A 133 -26.77 59.39 43.72
N LYS A 134 -26.00 58.98 42.70
CA LYS A 134 -25.54 59.84 41.59
C LYS A 134 -26.61 60.03 40.53
N ILE A 135 -27.62 59.15 40.51
CA ILE A 135 -28.84 59.25 39.70
C ILE A 135 -30.04 59.03 40.66
N LYS A 136 -31.19 59.67 40.38
CA LYS A 136 -32.40 59.60 41.21
C LYS A 136 -33.49 58.80 40.48
N GLU A 137 -33.73 57.56 40.88
CA GLU A 137 -34.65 56.64 40.21
C GLU A 137 -36.05 57.24 39.95
N THR A 138 -36.32 57.60 38.70
CA THR A 138 -37.65 58.03 38.19
C THR A 138 -38.30 56.97 37.29
N ALA A 139 -39.58 57.14 36.96
CA ALA A 139 -40.29 56.23 36.05
C ALA A 139 -39.57 56.03 34.70
N LYS A 140 -38.96 57.09 34.15
CA LYS A 140 -38.19 57.05 32.88
C LYS A 140 -36.91 56.21 32.95
N GLU A 141 -36.46 55.87 34.16
CA GLU A 141 -35.25 55.10 34.40
C GLU A 141 -35.56 53.61 34.56
N SER A 142 -36.79 53.29 34.99
CA SER A 142 -37.39 51.99 34.75
C SER A 142 -37.52 51.72 33.24
N ASP A 143 -37.97 52.71 32.44
CA ASP A 143 -37.99 52.60 30.97
C ASP A 143 -36.58 52.37 30.38
N PHE A 144 -35.55 53.06 30.89
CA PHE A 144 -34.17 52.86 30.44
C PHE A 144 -33.65 51.43 30.73
N LEU A 145 -33.90 50.92 31.94
CA LEU A 145 -33.57 49.54 32.30
C LEU A 145 -34.36 48.52 31.46
N LYS A 146 -35.63 48.82 31.15
CA LYS A 146 -36.49 48.02 30.27
C LYS A 146 -35.95 47.98 28.84
N ILE A 147 -35.47 49.11 28.29
CA ILE A 147 -34.83 49.17 26.96
C ILE A 147 -33.54 48.34 26.94
N ILE A 148 -32.73 48.37 28.01
CA ILE A 148 -31.54 47.50 28.13
C ILE A 148 -31.95 46.02 28.15
N ASP A 149 -33.00 45.65 28.89
CA ASP A 149 -33.46 44.26 28.96
C ASP A 149 -34.10 43.76 27.66
N GLU A 150 -34.84 44.61 26.95
CA GLU A 150 -35.36 44.33 25.61
C GLU A 150 -34.23 44.17 24.59
N ALA A 151 -33.20 45.03 24.64
CA ALA A 151 -32.01 44.90 23.79
C ALA A 151 -31.19 43.64 24.13
N ARG A 152 -31.04 43.30 25.42
CA ARG A 152 -30.36 42.09 25.87
C ARG A 152 -31.10 40.83 25.40
N ALA A 153 -32.42 40.75 25.58
CA ALA A 153 -33.24 39.65 25.07
C ALA A 153 -33.21 39.59 23.53
N GLY A 154 -33.14 40.74 22.85
CA GLY A 154 -32.92 40.84 21.41
C GLY A 154 -31.54 40.35 20.93
N LEU A 155 -30.57 40.16 21.82
CA LEU A 155 -29.20 39.70 21.52
C LEU A 155 -28.87 38.30 22.05
N ASP A 156 -29.66 37.78 22.99
CA ASP A 156 -29.59 36.39 23.43
C ASP A 156 -29.96 35.44 22.28
N ASN A 157 -28.97 34.72 21.75
CA ASN A 157 -29.15 33.77 20.65
C ASN A 157 -29.44 32.34 21.15
N ASP A 158 -29.18 32.03 22.42
CA ASP A 158 -29.47 30.74 23.04
C ASP A 158 -30.96 30.61 23.34
N THR A 159 -31.56 31.64 23.94
CA THR A 159 -33.02 31.70 24.18
C THR A 159 -33.80 31.67 22.85
N LYS A 160 -33.29 32.31 21.78
CA LYS A 160 -33.88 32.19 20.43
C LYS A 160 -33.80 30.78 19.86
N LEU A 161 -32.65 30.11 20.02
CA LEU A 161 -32.49 28.73 19.55
C LEU A 161 -33.38 27.76 20.35
N ALA A 162 -33.48 27.94 21.67
CA ALA A 162 -34.39 27.18 22.53
C ALA A 162 -35.86 27.36 22.10
N ALA A 163 -36.28 28.61 21.85
CA ALA A 163 -37.63 28.91 21.34
C ALA A 163 -37.90 28.28 19.97
N ALA A 164 -36.91 28.25 19.07
CA ALA A 164 -37.04 27.59 17.76
C ALA A 164 -37.07 26.05 17.86
N VAL A 165 -36.29 25.46 18.77
CA VAL A 165 -36.37 24.03 19.12
C VAL A 165 -37.77 23.67 19.65
N ALA A 166 -38.31 24.47 20.57
CA ALA A 166 -39.66 24.30 21.11
C ALA A 166 -40.75 24.47 20.04
N ALA A 167 -40.61 25.45 19.14
CA ALA A 167 -41.56 25.71 18.06
C ALA A 167 -41.61 24.58 17.00
N ALA A 168 -40.48 23.91 16.75
CA ALA A 168 -40.44 22.71 15.91
C ALA A 168 -40.97 21.46 16.63
N GLY A 169 -40.68 21.30 17.92
CA GLY A 169 -41.21 20.24 18.79
C GLY A 169 -40.78 18.81 18.44
N ASN A 170 -39.95 18.62 17.41
CA ASN A 170 -39.45 17.33 16.91
C ASN A 170 -37.94 17.32 16.65
N VAL A 171 -37.20 18.22 17.32
CA VAL A 171 -35.74 18.30 17.18
C VAL A 171 -35.06 17.29 18.10
N VAL A 172 -34.11 16.52 17.56
CA VAL A 172 -33.17 15.69 18.31
C VAL A 172 -31.81 16.38 18.32
N LEU A 173 -31.20 16.43 19.51
CA LEU A 173 -29.88 17.05 19.74
C LEU A 173 -28.80 15.99 19.98
N PRO A 174 -27.53 16.28 19.63
CA PRO A 174 -26.41 15.39 19.83
C PRO A 174 -25.83 15.56 21.24
N MET A 175 -25.19 14.51 21.73
CA MET A 175 -24.25 14.57 22.86
C MET A 175 -22.98 13.77 22.51
N TYR A 176 -21.94 13.89 23.31
CA TYR A 176 -20.72 13.10 23.16
C TYR A 176 -20.36 12.40 24.47
N ILE A 177 -20.07 11.09 24.41
CA ILE A 177 -19.67 10.29 25.56
C ILE A 177 -18.20 9.91 25.38
N LYS A 178 -17.33 10.35 26.29
CA LYS A 178 -15.93 9.96 26.31
C LYS A 178 -15.80 8.56 26.93
N THR A 179 -15.52 7.55 26.11
CA THR A 179 -15.20 6.21 26.60
C THR A 179 -13.78 6.13 27.15
N GLY A 180 -13.50 5.13 27.97
CA GLY A 180 -12.20 4.90 28.61
C GLY A 180 -12.13 3.52 29.27
N GLU A 181 -11.07 3.28 30.04
CA GLU A 181 -10.95 2.05 30.83
C GLU A 181 -12.05 1.99 31.91
N ALA A 182 -12.75 0.86 32.02
CA ALA A 182 -13.96 0.72 32.84
C ALA A 182 -13.75 0.91 34.36
N ASP A 183 -12.49 0.85 34.84
CA ASP A 183 -12.14 1.16 36.23
C ASP A 183 -12.20 2.67 36.56
N LEU A 184 -12.32 3.55 35.55
CA LEU A 184 -12.50 4.99 35.74
C LEU A 184 -13.95 5.31 36.11
N LYS A 185 -14.16 5.63 37.40
CA LYS A 185 -15.47 6.05 37.93
C LYS A 185 -16.04 7.23 37.11
N ALA A 186 -17.18 6.99 36.46
CA ALA A 186 -17.85 7.99 35.63
C ALA A 186 -18.29 9.25 36.41
N GLU A 187 -18.28 10.40 35.73
CA GLU A 187 -18.82 11.66 36.24
C GLU A 187 -20.36 11.59 36.35
N PRO A 188 -20.99 12.22 37.36
CA PRO A 188 -22.43 12.16 37.55
C PRO A 188 -23.18 12.82 36.38
N GLU A 189 -24.11 12.07 35.79
CA GLU A 189 -24.97 12.55 34.69
C GLU A 189 -26.05 13.53 35.18
N PRO A 190 -26.49 14.49 34.35
CA PRO A 190 -27.64 15.34 34.67
C PRO A 190 -28.93 14.52 34.82
N GLU A 191 -29.70 14.76 35.88
CA GLU A 191 -30.97 14.03 36.13
C GLU A 191 -31.96 14.12 34.95
N TRP A 192 -31.98 15.24 34.23
CA TRP A 192 -32.84 15.41 33.05
C TRP A 192 -32.48 14.46 31.90
N LEU A 193 -31.26 13.95 31.82
CA LEU A 193 -30.79 13.09 30.73
C LEU A 193 -31.37 11.68 30.83
N LYS A 194 -31.55 11.19 32.06
CA LYS A 194 -32.09 9.84 32.36
C LYS A 194 -33.47 9.59 31.74
N LYS A 195 -34.24 10.65 31.44
CA LYS A 195 -35.54 10.55 30.74
C LYS A 195 -35.43 9.93 29.33
N PHE A 196 -34.25 9.94 28.72
CA PHE A 196 -33.97 9.39 27.38
C PHE A 196 -33.38 7.96 27.40
N ALA A 197 -33.13 7.37 28.57
CA ALA A 197 -32.63 5.99 28.65
C ALA A 197 -33.72 4.96 28.27
N PRO A 198 -33.37 3.85 27.58
CA PRO A 198 -34.31 2.83 27.14
C PRO A 198 -34.67 1.85 28.27
N ALA A 199 -35.68 1.01 28.06
CA ALA A 199 -35.99 -0.09 28.98
C ALA A 199 -34.99 -1.25 28.79
N ILE A 200 -34.30 -1.65 29.87
CA ILE A 200 -33.33 -2.76 29.84
C ILE A 200 -34.02 -4.10 30.16
N ALA A 201 -33.88 -5.07 29.26
CA ALA A 201 -34.43 -6.42 29.46
C ALA A 201 -33.66 -7.17 30.56
N HIS A 202 -34.36 -7.56 31.63
CA HIS A 202 -33.79 -8.19 32.83
C HIS A 202 -33.17 -9.59 32.64
N SER A 203 -33.14 -10.11 31.41
CA SER A 203 -32.61 -11.43 31.04
C SER A 203 -31.48 -11.35 29.99
N ALA A 204 -30.90 -10.16 29.77
CA ALA A 204 -29.76 -10.01 28.88
C ALA A 204 -28.53 -10.78 29.40
N ALA A 205 -27.77 -11.38 28.49
CA ALA A 205 -26.47 -11.95 28.82
C ALA A 205 -25.48 -10.81 29.19
N PRO A 206 -24.45 -11.10 30.02
CA PRO A 206 -23.37 -10.14 30.23
C PRO A 206 -22.66 -9.86 28.90
N ALA A 207 -22.85 -8.64 28.38
CA ALA A 207 -22.20 -8.17 27.17
C ALA A 207 -20.70 -7.90 27.43
N ASP A 208 -19.87 -8.06 26.39
CA ASP A 208 -18.46 -7.66 26.44
C ASP A 208 -18.36 -6.15 26.20
N ILE A 209 -18.61 -5.37 27.25
CA ILE A 209 -18.69 -3.91 27.19
C ILE A 209 -17.28 -3.32 27.11
N GLN A 210 -16.76 -3.22 25.89
CA GLN A 210 -15.47 -2.59 25.60
C GLN A 210 -15.51 -1.05 25.55
N ASN A 211 -16.72 -0.47 25.49
CA ASN A 211 -16.97 0.97 25.30
C ASN A 211 -17.88 1.55 26.39
N GLU A 212 -17.49 1.47 27.67
CA GLU A 212 -18.19 2.19 28.75
C GLU A 212 -17.78 3.67 28.80
N GLY A 213 -18.75 4.55 29.04
CA GLY A 213 -18.57 5.99 29.12
C GLY A 213 -18.11 6.47 30.50
N THR A 214 -17.08 7.31 30.50
CA THR A 214 -16.42 7.85 31.72
C THR A 214 -16.75 9.32 31.98
N GLN A 215 -17.04 10.09 30.94
CA GLN A 215 -17.40 11.51 31.00
C GLN A 215 -18.35 11.85 29.85
N ILE A 216 -19.26 12.79 30.05
CA ILE A 216 -20.33 13.12 29.09
C ILE A 216 -20.41 14.63 28.81
N THR A 217 -20.48 14.98 27.53
CA THR A 217 -20.68 16.34 27.04
C THR A 217 -22.08 16.45 26.45
N VAL A 218 -23.00 16.97 27.24
CA VAL A 218 -24.41 17.16 26.87
C VAL A 218 -24.67 18.51 26.19
N PRO A 219 -25.74 18.64 25.38
CA PRO A 219 -26.22 19.93 24.91
C PRO A 219 -26.85 20.73 26.06
N LEU A 220 -26.77 22.07 25.98
CA LEU A 220 -27.27 23.02 26.98
C LEU A 220 -28.69 22.68 27.45
N GLU A 221 -28.91 22.72 28.76
CA GLU A 221 -30.18 22.35 29.39
C GLU A 221 -31.38 23.17 28.86
N ILE A 222 -31.17 24.45 28.53
CA ILE A 222 -32.22 25.29 27.91
C ILE A 222 -32.72 24.71 26.57
N LEU A 223 -31.83 24.11 25.77
CA LEU A 223 -32.17 23.44 24.51
C LEU A 223 -32.78 22.05 24.79
N SER A 224 -32.13 21.28 25.68
CA SER A 224 -32.51 19.90 26.07
C SER A 224 -33.82 19.80 26.85
N SER A 225 -34.31 20.93 27.38
CA SER A 225 -35.64 21.07 27.99
C SER A 225 -36.76 20.82 26.97
N SER A 226 -36.56 21.31 25.74
CA SER A 226 -37.57 21.40 24.68
C SER A 226 -37.28 20.49 23.48
N ALA A 227 -36.13 19.83 23.47
CA ALA A 227 -35.79 18.81 22.48
C ALA A 227 -36.65 17.54 22.65
N ALA A 228 -37.04 16.94 21.53
CA ALA A 228 -37.79 15.69 21.48
C ALA A 228 -36.92 14.45 21.77
N GLY A 229 -35.59 14.60 21.69
CA GLY A 229 -34.61 13.55 21.97
C GLY A 229 -33.19 14.08 22.15
N VAL A 230 -32.34 13.30 22.84
CA VAL A 230 -30.88 13.51 22.91
C VAL A 230 -30.17 12.18 22.72
N GLY A 231 -29.22 12.10 21.79
CA GLY A 231 -28.49 10.86 21.46
C GLY A 231 -27.02 11.10 21.12
N HIS A 232 -26.16 10.11 21.34
CA HIS A 232 -24.71 10.29 21.20
C HIS A 232 -24.22 10.25 19.75
N VAL A 233 -23.22 11.09 19.40
CA VAL A 233 -22.58 11.11 18.06
C VAL A 233 -21.25 10.35 18.02
N ASN A 234 -20.98 9.50 19.02
CA ASN A 234 -19.82 8.63 19.05
C ASN A 234 -19.77 7.66 17.86
N VAL A 235 -18.62 7.60 17.21
CA VAL A 235 -18.30 6.67 16.12
C VAL A 235 -16.94 6.06 16.41
N PHE A 236 -16.82 4.74 16.28
CA PHE A 236 -15.60 4.00 16.56
C PHE A 236 -15.09 3.32 15.28
N ALA A 237 -13.80 3.45 15.00
CA ALA A 237 -13.14 2.75 13.90
C ALA A 237 -12.64 1.37 14.37
N ASP A 238 -12.62 0.39 13.47
CA ASP A 238 -11.88 -0.86 13.69
C ASP A 238 -10.36 -0.58 13.71
N SER A 239 -9.57 -1.59 14.07
CA SER A 239 -8.09 -1.50 14.19
C SER A 239 -7.33 -1.11 12.91
N ASP A 240 -7.99 -1.08 11.76
CA ASP A 240 -7.44 -0.60 10.48
C ASP A 240 -7.90 0.83 10.11
N GLY A 241 -8.49 1.56 11.06
CA GLY A 241 -8.97 2.94 10.88
C GLY A 241 -10.27 3.06 10.09
N THR A 242 -10.92 1.94 9.71
CA THR A 242 -12.18 1.94 8.95
C THR A 242 -13.36 1.81 9.90
N VAL A 243 -14.36 2.68 9.77
CA VAL A 243 -15.64 2.60 10.47
C VAL A 243 -16.57 1.63 9.74
N ARG A 244 -16.84 0.47 10.33
CA ARG A 244 -17.78 -0.54 9.81
C ARG A 244 -19.04 -0.71 10.67
N ARG A 245 -19.00 -0.18 11.89
CA ARG A 245 -19.94 -0.46 12.97
C ARG A 245 -20.59 0.82 13.48
N GLU A 246 -21.84 0.69 13.89
CA GLU A 246 -22.54 1.61 14.77
C GLU A 246 -22.65 0.97 16.15
N TYR A 247 -22.67 1.79 17.21
CA TYR A 247 -23.04 1.37 18.55
C TYR A 247 -24.38 2.03 18.88
N PRO A 248 -25.54 1.36 18.70
CA PRO A 248 -26.83 2.03 18.84
C PRO A 248 -27.12 2.50 20.27
N PHE A 249 -26.37 1.98 21.25
CA PHE A 249 -26.36 2.43 22.64
C PHE A 249 -24.96 2.35 23.24
N ILE A 250 -24.60 3.34 24.07
CA ILE A 250 -23.39 3.32 24.93
C ILE A 250 -23.82 3.26 26.41
N PRO A 251 -23.25 2.36 27.23
CA PRO A 251 -23.45 2.38 28.67
C PRO A 251 -22.72 3.53 29.35
N TYR A 252 -23.39 4.15 30.33
CA TYR A 252 -22.88 5.24 31.15
C TYR A 252 -23.55 5.18 32.52
N ASN A 253 -22.79 5.14 33.62
CA ASN A 253 -23.32 5.21 34.99
C ASN A 253 -24.48 4.20 35.27
N ARG A 254 -24.38 2.97 34.75
CA ARG A 254 -25.42 1.90 34.77
C ARG A 254 -26.66 2.15 33.90
N SER A 255 -26.82 3.34 33.32
CA SER A 255 -27.78 3.63 32.24
C SER A 255 -27.19 3.19 30.89
N PHE A 256 -28.04 3.09 29.87
CA PHE A 256 -27.62 3.04 28.47
C PHE A 256 -28.21 4.24 27.75
N TYR A 257 -27.46 4.87 26.85
CA TYR A 257 -27.92 6.04 26.10
C TYR A 257 -27.92 5.76 24.60
N PRO A 258 -28.97 6.15 23.86
CA PRO A 258 -29.08 5.88 22.43
C PRO A 258 -28.08 6.69 21.61
N SER A 259 -27.69 6.17 20.45
CA SER A 259 -27.01 6.97 19.43
C SER A 259 -27.96 8.03 18.84
N PHE A 260 -27.38 9.08 18.27
CA PHE A 260 -28.12 10.16 17.62
C PHE A 260 -29.01 9.65 16.48
N ALA A 261 -28.56 8.62 15.74
CA ALA A 261 -29.36 7.94 14.72
C ALA A 261 -30.52 7.14 15.33
N ALA A 262 -30.25 6.37 16.39
CA ALA A 262 -31.26 5.58 17.10
C ALA A 262 -32.37 6.47 17.71
N GLU A 263 -32.00 7.60 18.29
CA GLU A 263 -32.91 8.55 18.93
C GLU A 263 -33.79 9.31 17.91
N ILE A 264 -33.24 9.63 16.73
CA ILE A 264 -34.02 10.14 15.59
C ILE A 264 -35.05 9.11 15.13
N VAL A 265 -34.69 7.81 15.09
CA VAL A 265 -35.63 6.75 14.71
C VAL A 265 -36.71 6.51 15.77
N ARG A 266 -36.37 6.53 17.06
CA ARG A 266 -37.37 6.51 18.16
C ARG A 266 -38.38 7.65 17.97
N THR A 267 -37.89 8.86 17.76
CA THR A 267 -38.71 10.06 17.57
C THR A 267 -39.57 9.97 16.30
N ARG A 268 -39.03 9.45 15.20
CA ARG A 268 -39.75 9.21 13.92
C ARG A 268 -40.92 8.25 14.10
N LEU A 269 -40.70 7.17 14.85
CA LEU A 269 -41.70 6.15 15.15
C LEU A 269 -42.68 6.58 16.26
N LYS A 270 -42.45 7.74 16.88
CA LYS A 270 -43.23 8.32 18.01
C LYS A 270 -43.27 7.42 19.25
N LEU A 271 -42.20 6.65 19.47
CA LEU A 271 -42.06 5.77 20.63
C LEU A 271 -41.57 6.57 21.84
N THR A 272 -42.07 6.23 23.03
CA THR A 272 -41.44 6.62 24.29
C THR A 272 -40.11 5.87 24.47
N PRO A 273 -39.14 6.40 25.24
CA PRO A 273 -37.90 5.68 25.54
C PRO A 273 -38.16 4.30 26.21
N GLN A 274 -39.22 4.19 26.99
CA GLN A 274 -39.60 2.94 27.68
C GLN A 274 -40.17 1.88 26.73
N GLU A 275 -40.67 2.25 25.54
CA GLU A 275 -41.06 1.32 24.47
C GLU A 275 -39.86 0.84 23.62
N VAL A 276 -38.67 1.41 23.83
CA VAL A 276 -37.42 0.91 23.26
C VAL A 276 -36.85 -0.14 24.22
N ALA A 277 -36.93 -1.41 23.84
CA ALA A 277 -36.44 -2.52 24.65
C ALA A 277 -35.03 -2.93 24.21
N LEU A 278 -34.06 -2.78 25.12
CA LEU A 278 -32.65 -3.12 24.90
C LEU A 278 -32.27 -4.42 25.61
N SER A 279 -31.76 -5.38 24.84
CA SER A 279 -31.02 -6.56 25.33
C SER A 279 -29.56 -6.42 24.90
N PRO A 280 -28.67 -5.89 25.75
CA PRO A 280 -27.24 -5.81 25.45
C PRO A 280 -26.67 -7.16 25.01
N GLY A 281 -25.71 -7.13 24.10
CA GLY A 281 -25.11 -8.35 23.52
C GLY A 281 -26.00 -9.16 22.56
N SER A 282 -27.23 -8.71 22.25
CA SER A 282 -28.20 -9.53 21.49
C SER A 282 -29.11 -8.74 20.52
N GLN A 283 -29.92 -7.79 21.00
CA GLN A 283 -30.84 -7.02 20.14
C GLN A 283 -31.35 -5.74 20.80
N ALA A 284 -31.73 -4.76 19.97
CA ALA A 284 -32.57 -3.63 20.39
C ALA A 284 -33.87 -3.60 19.58
N THR A 285 -35.01 -3.36 20.25
CA THR A 285 -36.34 -3.36 19.63
C THR A 285 -36.95 -1.96 19.68
N PHE A 286 -37.26 -1.41 18.51
CA PHE A 286 -37.93 -0.12 18.30
C PHE A 286 -39.36 -0.39 17.81
N GLY A 287 -40.24 -0.74 18.74
CA GLY A 287 -41.62 -1.14 18.44
C GLY A 287 -41.70 -2.42 17.60
N ARG A 288 -41.80 -2.29 16.28
CA ARG A 288 -41.80 -3.42 15.33
C ARG A 288 -40.41 -3.71 14.73
N ASN A 289 -39.52 -2.72 14.69
CA ASN A 289 -38.21 -2.85 14.07
C ASN A 289 -37.23 -3.46 15.08
N LYS A 290 -36.34 -4.35 14.63
CA LYS A 290 -35.34 -5.01 15.48
C LYS A 290 -33.95 -4.81 14.89
N ILE A 291 -33.04 -4.33 15.72
CA ILE A 291 -31.61 -4.24 15.43
C ILE A 291 -30.95 -5.50 16.03
N PRO A 292 -30.33 -6.38 15.23
CA PRO A 292 -29.47 -7.43 15.75
C PRO A 292 -28.18 -6.80 16.27
N LEU A 293 -27.84 -7.06 17.53
CA LEU A 293 -26.58 -6.59 18.13
C LEU A 293 -25.62 -7.78 18.29
N ASP A 294 -24.32 -7.53 18.17
CA ASP A 294 -23.31 -8.51 18.57
C ASP A 294 -22.95 -8.38 20.07
N LEU A 295 -22.05 -9.24 20.55
CA LEU A 295 -21.69 -9.34 21.98
C LEU A 295 -21.12 -8.03 22.57
N ALA A 296 -20.58 -7.14 21.73
CA ALA A 296 -20.11 -5.81 22.12
C ALA A 296 -21.24 -4.73 22.08
N SER A 297 -22.48 -5.17 21.87
CA SER A 297 -23.68 -4.32 21.64
C SER A 297 -23.58 -3.42 20.40
N SER A 298 -22.79 -3.81 19.39
CA SER A 298 -22.63 -3.09 18.13
C SER A 298 -23.42 -3.73 16.98
N VAL A 299 -23.58 -3.00 15.87
CA VAL A 299 -24.17 -3.53 14.62
C VAL A 299 -23.36 -3.07 13.40
N LEU A 300 -23.29 -3.90 12.36
CA LEU A 300 -22.56 -3.60 11.13
C LEU A 300 -23.47 -2.85 10.13
N VAL A 301 -22.98 -1.71 9.64
CA VAL A 301 -23.75 -0.74 8.84
C VAL A 301 -23.77 -1.16 7.36
N ALA A 302 -24.96 -1.15 6.75
CA ALA A 302 -25.21 -1.56 5.37
C ALA A 302 -25.13 -0.36 4.40
N PHE A 303 -23.95 0.27 4.37
CA PHE A 303 -23.68 1.50 3.60
C PHE A 303 -24.21 1.49 2.16
N ASN A 304 -24.87 2.59 1.78
CA ASN A 304 -25.30 2.87 0.43
C ASN A 304 -24.19 3.55 -0.40
N LYS A 305 -24.40 3.68 -1.71
CA LYS A 305 -23.51 4.48 -2.56
C LYS A 305 -23.71 5.98 -2.33
N SER A 306 -22.59 6.66 -2.09
CA SER A 306 -22.49 8.08 -1.71
C SER A 306 -23.18 9.04 -2.68
N ARG A 307 -23.69 10.17 -2.14
CA ARG A 307 -24.34 11.33 -2.80
C ARG A 307 -25.51 11.08 -3.77
N THR A 308 -25.77 9.84 -4.15
CA THR A 308 -26.86 9.40 -5.02
C THR A 308 -28.05 8.85 -4.22
N SER A 309 -27.79 8.37 -3.00
CA SER A 309 -28.80 7.74 -2.13
C SER A 309 -29.60 8.73 -1.28
N PHE A 310 -29.06 9.92 -1.00
CA PHE A 310 -29.69 10.97 -0.18
C PHE A 310 -29.77 12.29 -0.94
N LYS A 311 -30.72 13.16 -0.56
CA LYS A 311 -30.83 14.51 -1.14
C LYS A 311 -30.16 15.55 -0.25
N TYR A 312 -29.25 16.32 -0.85
CA TYR A 312 -28.48 17.38 -0.21
C TYR A 312 -29.05 18.74 -0.60
N TYR A 313 -29.08 19.64 0.37
CA TYR A 313 -29.58 21.01 0.22
C TYR A 313 -28.58 21.94 0.91
N SER A 314 -28.04 22.94 0.20
CA SER A 314 -27.15 23.95 0.80
C SER A 314 -27.92 24.73 1.86
N PHE A 315 -27.38 24.87 3.08
CA PHE A 315 -28.02 25.62 4.17
C PHE A 315 -28.38 27.04 3.72
N TYR A 316 -27.48 27.70 2.96
CA TYR A 316 -27.73 29.02 2.37
C TYR A 316 -28.91 29.02 1.38
N ASP A 317 -29.06 27.99 0.53
CA ASP A 317 -30.14 27.98 -0.47
C ASP A 317 -31.52 27.69 0.16
N VAL A 318 -31.57 26.95 1.27
CA VAL A 318 -32.80 26.74 2.05
C VAL A 318 -33.22 28.02 2.76
N ILE A 319 -32.33 28.67 3.52
CA ILE A 319 -32.66 29.86 4.33
C ILE A 319 -33.00 31.09 3.45
N ASN A 320 -32.51 31.14 2.20
CA ASN A 320 -32.88 32.15 1.20
C ASN A 320 -34.08 31.73 0.31
N GLY A 321 -34.82 30.67 0.67
CA GLY A 321 -36.07 30.29 0.01
C GLY A 321 -35.94 29.76 -1.43
N LYS A 322 -34.75 29.36 -1.88
CA LYS A 322 -34.58 28.74 -3.21
C LYS A 322 -35.06 27.28 -3.23
N ILE A 323 -35.10 26.64 -2.07
CA ILE A 323 -35.66 25.30 -1.88
C ILE A 323 -37.07 25.46 -1.32
N VAL A 324 -38.06 24.89 -2.02
CA VAL A 324 -39.46 24.92 -1.57
C VAL A 324 -39.64 24.12 -0.26
N PRO A 325 -40.36 24.64 0.75
CA PRO A 325 -40.58 23.96 2.03
C PRO A 325 -41.05 22.50 1.90
N GLU A 326 -41.92 22.23 0.93
CA GLU A 326 -42.52 20.92 0.64
C GLU A 326 -41.46 19.83 0.34
N ALA A 327 -40.22 20.21 0.00
CA ALA A 327 -39.10 19.29 -0.17
C ALA A 327 -38.76 18.49 1.12
N PHE A 328 -39.12 19.02 2.29
CA PHE A 328 -38.83 18.45 3.63
C PHE A 328 -40.02 17.72 4.26
N LYS A 329 -41.22 17.85 3.67
CA LYS A 329 -42.47 17.35 4.24
C LYS A 329 -42.44 15.85 4.53
N ASP A 330 -42.85 15.50 5.76
CA ASP A 330 -42.94 14.13 6.29
C ASP A 330 -41.62 13.31 6.28
N LYS A 331 -40.47 13.95 5.98
CA LYS A 331 -39.12 13.35 5.96
C LYS A 331 -38.38 13.49 7.29
N ILE A 332 -37.27 12.78 7.44
CA ILE A 332 -36.25 13.10 8.45
C ILE A 332 -35.31 14.13 7.84
N VAL A 333 -35.09 15.24 8.54
CA VAL A 333 -34.17 16.31 8.10
C VAL A 333 -32.94 16.28 9.00
N LEU A 334 -31.76 16.08 8.42
CA LEU A 334 -30.48 16.15 9.12
C LEU A 334 -29.81 17.49 8.78
N ILE A 335 -29.46 18.27 9.78
CA ILE A 335 -28.72 19.53 9.64
C ILE A 335 -27.32 19.29 10.20
N GLY A 336 -26.25 19.59 9.46
CA GLY A 336 -24.89 19.42 9.97
C GLY A 336 -23.78 19.83 9.00
N LEU A 337 -22.55 19.67 9.47
CA LEU A 337 -21.32 20.17 8.82
C LEU A 337 -20.80 19.19 7.75
N THR A 338 -20.54 19.71 6.55
CA THR A 338 -19.87 18.98 5.44
C THR A 338 -18.70 19.77 4.83
N ALA A 339 -18.50 21.03 5.25
CA ALA A 339 -17.43 21.91 4.80
C ALA A 339 -16.02 21.38 5.17
N GLN A 340 -15.02 21.67 4.31
CA GLN A 340 -13.66 21.21 4.52
C GLN A 340 -13.02 21.85 5.75
N GLY A 341 -12.32 21.02 6.56
CA GLY A 341 -11.67 21.45 7.80
C GLY A 341 -12.63 21.74 8.97
N VAL A 342 -13.94 21.50 8.81
CA VAL A 342 -14.94 21.69 9.88
C VAL A 342 -15.89 20.49 10.01
N GLY A 343 -16.23 19.82 8.91
CA GLY A 343 -16.90 18.51 8.94
C GLY A 343 -15.98 17.38 9.40
N THR A 344 -16.55 16.35 10.01
CA THR A 344 -15.83 15.13 10.42
C THR A 344 -16.02 14.04 9.35
N PRO A 345 -14.98 13.71 8.55
CA PRO A 345 -15.01 12.59 7.62
C PRO A 345 -14.65 11.27 8.29
N TYR A 346 -15.26 10.17 7.83
CA TYR A 346 -14.92 8.81 8.21
C TYR A 346 -14.45 7.99 7.00
N VAL A 347 -13.47 7.13 7.22
CA VAL A 347 -13.12 6.06 6.28
C VAL A 347 -14.09 4.92 6.49
N THR A 348 -14.80 4.50 5.45
CA THR A 348 -15.81 3.44 5.50
C THR A 348 -15.52 2.36 4.43
N PRO A 349 -16.17 1.19 4.47
CA PRO A 349 -16.06 0.18 3.43
C PRO A 349 -16.29 0.73 2.01
N VAL A 350 -17.27 1.64 1.83
CA VAL A 350 -17.67 2.16 0.51
C VAL A 350 -16.89 3.40 0.08
N GLU A 351 -16.59 4.33 0.99
CA GLU A 351 -15.96 5.62 0.70
C GLU A 351 -15.01 6.06 1.82
N SER A 352 -13.88 6.67 1.45
CA SER A 352 -12.82 7.07 2.40
C SER A 352 -13.00 8.48 3.00
N ASN A 353 -14.13 9.14 2.76
CA ASN A 353 -14.38 10.54 3.14
C ASN A 353 -15.87 10.80 3.47
N LEU A 354 -16.57 9.78 3.99
CA LEU A 354 -18.01 9.86 4.27
C LEU A 354 -18.24 10.84 5.42
N GLN A 355 -19.05 11.88 5.22
CA GLN A 355 -19.29 12.89 6.26
C GLN A 355 -20.14 12.31 7.40
N ALA A 356 -19.90 12.74 8.64
CA ALA A 356 -20.62 12.22 9.81
C ALA A 356 -22.16 12.29 9.68
N VAL A 357 -22.70 13.34 9.04
CA VAL A 357 -24.15 13.48 8.78
C VAL A 357 -24.67 12.39 7.83
N GLU A 358 -23.86 11.96 6.86
CA GLU A 358 -24.19 10.88 5.94
C GLU A 358 -23.99 9.49 6.56
N PHE A 359 -23.03 9.35 7.49
CA PHE A 359 -22.96 8.17 8.35
C PHE A 359 -24.27 8.00 9.15
N THR A 360 -24.73 9.05 9.83
CA THR A 360 -26.04 9.06 10.51
C THR A 360 -27.20 8.72 9.56
N ALA A 361 -27.20 9.27 8.34
CA ALA A 361 -28.24 8.99 7.34
C ALA A 361 -28.30 7.50 6.93
N ASN A 362 -27.15 6.84 6.77
CA ASN A 362 -27.09 5.40 6.49
C ASN A 362 -27.64 4.59 7.67
N VAL A 363 -27.21 4.87 8.91
CA VAL A 363 -27.70 4.17 10.11
C VAL A 363 -29.23 4.34 10.28
N ILE A 364 -29.76 5.54 10.08
CA ILE A 364 -31.22 5.80 10.12
C ILE A 364 -31.95 4.95 9.07
N GLY A 365 -31.43 4.88 7.84
CA GLY A 365 -31.98 4.03 6.78
C GLY A 365 -31.97 2.55 7.15
N ASP A 366 -30.86 2.06 7.71
CA ASP A 366 -30.70 0.66 8.13
C ASP A 366 -31.71 0.26 9.22
N ILE A 367 -31.93 1.12 10.22
CA ILE A 367 -32.91 0.84 11.29
C ILE A 367 -34.35 0.91 10.78
N LEU A 368 -34.68 1.85 9.88
CA LEU A 368 -36.03 1.97 9.32
C LEU A 368 -36.38 0.85 8.33
N GLU A 369 -35.42 0.44 7.49
CA GLU A 369 -35.60 -0.58 6.46
C GLU A 369 -35.26 -2.01 6.94
N GLY A 370 -34.63 -2.17 8.11
CA GLY A 370 -34.20 -3.46 8.65
C GLY A 370 -32.95 -4.03 7.96
N ARG A 371 -32.14 -3.19 7.32
CA ARG A 371 -30.97 -3.60 6.54
C ARG A 371 -29.72 -3.65 7.43
N PHE A 372 -29.52 -4.77 8.10
CA PHE A 372 -28.33 -4.99 8.94
C PHE A 372 -27.46 -6.10 8.41
N ILE A 373 -26.14 -5.90 8.45
CA ILE A 373 -25.18 -6.98 8.24
C ILE A 373 -25.02 -7.70 9.58
N SER A 374 -25.29 -9.00 9.61
CA SER A 374 -25.35 -9.80 10.84
C SER A 374 -24.30 -10.92 10.85
N ARG A 375 -23.88 -11.31 12.06
CA ARG A 375 -23.10 -12.53 12.30
C ARG A 375 -23.99 -13.50 13.08
N PRO A 376 -24.67 -14.47 12.43
CA PRO A 376 -25.54 -15.39 13.15
C PRO A 376 -24.73 -16.34 14.05
N GLU A 377 -25.33 -16.83 15.14
CA GLU A 377 -24.63 -17.64 16.16
C GLU A 377 -23.94 -18.90 15.57
N TRP A 378 -24.55 -19.53 14.56
CA TRP A 378 -23.98 -20.68 13.86
C TRP A 378 -22.76 -20.36 12.98
N ALA A 379 -22.48 -19.07 12.70
CA ALA A 379 -21.37 -18.65 11.84
C ALA A 379 -20.02 -19.13 12.40
N PHE A 380 -19.78 -18.97 13.71
CA PHE A 380 -18.56 -19.42 14.37
C PHE A 380 -18.35 -20.94 14.24
N GLN A 381 -19.40 -21.73 14.48
CA GLN A 381 -19.34 -23.20 14.34
C GLN A 381 -19.06 -23.62 12.89
N THR A 382 -19.64 -22.91 11.93
CA THR A 382 -19.48 -23.16 10.49
C THR A 382 -18.09 -22.77 10.00
N GLU A 383 -17.57 -21.62 10.42
CA GLU A 383 -16.20 -21.16 10.15
C GLU A 383 -15.16 -22.16 10.67
N LEU A 384 -15.29 -22.57 11.94
CA LEU A 384 -14.45 -23.58 12.56
C LEU A 384 -14.52 -24.93 11.82
N GLY A 385 -15.73 -25.36 11.45
CA GLY A 385 -15.96 -26.57 10.66
C GLY A 385 -15.30 -26.52 9.28
N LEU A 386 -15.40 -25.40 8.56
CA LEU A 386 -14.76 -25.20 7.25
C LEU A 386 -13.23 -25.15 7.35
N ILE A 387 -12.67 -24.53 8.39
CA ILE A 387 -11.22 -24.51 8.65
C ILE A 387 -10.71 -25.94 8.90
N ILE A 388 -11.37 -26.69 9.79
CA ILE A 388 -11.01 -28.08 10.09
C ILE A 388 -11.14 -28.98 8.85
N PHE A 389 -12.26 -28.90 8.13
CA PHE A 389 -12.49 -29.67 6.89
C PHE A 389 -11.39 -29.40 5.84
N THR A 390 -11.03 -28.14 5.67
CA THR A 390 -9.94 -27.72 4.76
C THR A 390 -8.59 -28.28 5.21
N GLY A 391 -8.28 -28.22 6.51
CA GLY A 391 -7.08 -28.84 7.07
C GLY A 391 -7.02 -30.35 6.82
N LEU A 392 -8.12 -31.07 7.06
CA LEU A 392 -8.24 -32.50 6.78
C LEU A 392 -8.05 -32.83 5.29
N PHE A 393 -8.59 -32.01 4.38
CA PHE A 393 -8.38 -32.12 2.94
C PHE A 393 -6.89 -32.02 2.57
N ILE A 394 -6.17 -31.01 3.10
CA ILE A 394 -4.74 -30.79 2.87
C ILE A 394 -3.89 -31.93 3.44
N ILE A 395 -4.22 -32.43 4.63
CA ILE A 395 -3.47 -33.47 5.33
C ILE A 395 -3.64 -34.85 4.66
N PHE A 396 -4.89 -35.24 4.38
CA PHE A 396 -5.22 -36.64 4.05
C PHE A 396 -5.52 -36.88 2.56
N LEU A 397 -6.18 -35.95 1.88
CA LEU A 397 -6.65 -36.17 0.51
C LEU A 397 -5.69 -35.60 -0.53
N LEU A 398 -5.43 -34.28 -0.48
CA LEU A 398 -4.61 -33.57 -1.46
C LEU A 398 -3.24 -34.23 -1.77
N PRO A 399 -2.46 -34.74 -0.79
CA PRO A 399 -1.16 -35.34 -1.07
C PRO A 399 -1.22 -36.72 -1.73
N ARG A 400 -2.43 -37.31 -1.85
CA ARG A 400 -2.69 -38.59 -2.52
C ARG A 400 -3.17 -38.42 -3.97
N LEU A 401 -3.49 -37.19 -4.41
CA LEU A 401 -4.05 -36.92 -5.73
C LEU A 401 -2.99 -36.80 -6.84
N LYS A 402 -3.42 -37.09 -8.07
CA LYS A 402 -2.71 -36.68 -9.30
C LYS A 402 -2.71 -35.14 -9.36
N ALA A 403 -1.64 -34.53 -9.89
CA ALA A 403 -1.43 -33.08 -9.80
C ALA A 403 -2.63 -32.25 -10.32
N GLY A 404 -3.07 -32.48 -11.57
CA GLY A 404 -4.22 -31.78 -12.14
C GLY A 404 -5.54 -32.02 -11.41
N LEU A 405 -5.79 -33.23 -10.90
CA LEU A 405 -6.98 -33.54 -10.10
C LEU A 405 -6.97 -32.82 -8.74
N GLY A 406 -5.79 -32.71 -8.12
CA GLY A 406 -5.59 -31.92 -6.90
C GLY A 406 -5.81 -30.43 -7.16
N ALA A 407 -5.24 -29.89 -8.23
CA ALA A 407 -5.42 -28.50 -8.63
C ALA A 407 -6.90 -28.17 -8.89
N GLY A 408 -7.61 -29.00 -9.66
CA GLY A 408 -9.04 -28.81 -9.96
C GLY A 408 -9.93 -28.86 -8.71
N LEU A 409 -9.70 -29.82 -7.80
CA LEU A 409 -10.45 -29.90 -6.54
C LEU A 409 -10.15 -28.71 -5.60
N THR A 410 -8.88 -28.29 -5.51
CA THR A 410 -8.50 -27.08 -4.76
C THR A 410 -9.16 -25.83 -5.34
N ALA A 411 -9.16 -25.66 -6.66
CA ALA A 411 -9.80 -24.52 -7.32
C ALA A 411 -11.33 -24.52 -7.13
N LEU A 412 -11.99 -25.68 -7.23
CA LEU A 412 -13.43 -25.84 -6.98
C LEU A 412 -13.80 -25.49 -5.54
N MET A 413 -13.03 -25.97 -4.56
CA MET A 413 -13.24 -25.65 -3.14
C MET A 413 -13.00 -24.17 -2.85
N LEU A 414 -11.96 -23.56 -3.43
CA LEU A 414 -11.69 -22.13 -3.27
C LEU A 414 -12.82 -21.27 -3.87
N GLY A 415 -13.25 -21.58 -5.08
CA GLY A 415 -14.38 -20.92 -5.74
C GLY A 415 -15.68 -21.06 -4.96
N SER A 416 -15.93 -22.22 -4.36
CA SER A 416 -17.10 -22.46 -3.50
C SER A 416 -17.03 -21.67 -2.19
N LEU A 417 -15.88 -21.62 -1.52
CA LEU A 417 -15.68 -20.84 -0.29
C LEU A 417 -15.88 -19.33 -0.53
N VAL A 418 -15.22 -18.79 -1.56
CA VAL A 418 -15.32 -17.37 -1.93
C VAL A 418 -16.74 -17.05 -2.43
N GLY A 419 -17.30 -17.88 -3.32
CA GLY A 419 -18.64 -17.70 -3.88
C GLY A 419 -19.75 -17.73 -2.82
N ALA A 420 -19.71 -18.71 -1.89
CA ALA A 420 -20.66 -18.76 -0.77
C ALA A 420 -20.47 -17.56 0.18
N GLY A 421 -19.23 -17.16 0.44
CA GLY A 421 -18.90 -15.99 1.27
C GLY A 421 -19.34 -14.64 0.69
N VAL A 422 -19.43 -14.52 -0.63
CA VAL A 422 -20.04 -13.37 -1.34
C VAL A 422 -21.57 -13.49 -1.37
N PHE A 423 -22.11 -14.66 -1.72
CA PHE A 423 -23.55 -14.89 -1.82
C PHE A 423 -24.29 -14.68 -0.50
N LEU A 424 -23.80 -15.23 0.62
CA LEU A 424 -24.41 -15.01 1.94
C LEU A 424 -24.35 -13.54 2.37
N PHE A 425 -23.30 -12.83 1.99
CA PHE A 425 -23.16 -11.41 2.28
C PHE A 425 -24.17 -10.59 1.47
N THR A 426 -24.14 -10.69 0.14
CA THR A 426 -24.93 -9.84 -0.76
C THR A 426 -26.41 -10.24 -0.85
N SER A 427 -26.76 -11.51 -0.63
CA SER A 427 -28.14 -12.02 -0.77
C SER A 427 -28.84 -12.37 0.55
N LYS A 428 -28.12 -12.35 1.69
CA LYS A 428 -28.69 -12.61 3.03
C LYS A 428 -28.21 -11.63 4.11
N SER A 429 -27.33 -10.67 3.80
CA SER A 429 -26.71 -9.76 4.78
C SER A 429 -26.01 -10.50 5.93
N MET A 430 -25.39 -11.65 5.64
CA MET A 430 -24.69 -12.48 6.62
C MET A 430 -23.18 -12.48 6.35
N TRP A 431 -22.39 -11.99 7.31
CA TRP A 431 -20.93 -12.00 7.20
C TRP A 431 -20.33 -13.27 7.80
N LEU A 432 -19.89 -14.19 6.94
CA LEU A 432 -19.10 -15.38 7.27
C LEU A 432 -17.60 -15.14 6.95
N LYS A 433 -16.70 -15.51 7.87
CA LYS A 433 -15.23 -15.36 7.74
C LYS A 433 -14.60 -16.43 6.85
N THR A 434 -14.97 -16.42 5.58
CA THR A 434 -14.56 -17.42 4.58
C THR A 434 -13.10 -17.28 4.12
N LEU A 435 -12.40 -16.18 4.43
CA LEU A 435 -11.00 -16.03 4.03
C LEU A 435 -10.06 -16.96 4.80
N TYR A 436 -10.36 -17.28 6.07
CA TYR A 436 -9.55 -18.21 6.88
C TYR A 436 -9.42 -19.61 6.25
N PRO A 437 -10.50 -20.34 5.91
CA PRO A 437 -10.37 -21.61 5.19
C PRO A 437 -9.83 -21.43 3.76
N ALA A 438 -10.15 -20.33 3.06
CA ALA A 438 -9.60 -20.07 1.73
C ALA A 438 -8.06 -19.89 1.73
N PHE A 439 -7.52 -19.16 2.70
CA PHE A 439 -6.07 -18.98 2.89
C PHE A 439 -5.38 -20.30 3.24
N LEU A 440 -5.94 -21.06 4.19
CA LEU A 440 -5.44 -22.39 4.55
C LEU A 440 -5.39 -23.32 3.33
N LEU A 441 -6.43 -23.32 2.49
CA LEU A 441 -6.51 -24.11 1.26
C LEU A 441 -5.39 -23.74 0.26
N VAL A 442 -5.18 -22.45 0.01
CA VAL A 442 -4.15 -21.95 -0.92
C VAL A 442 -2.75 -22.20 -0.39
N ALA A 443 -2.46 -21.84 0.86
CA ALA A 443 -1.15 -22.06 1.48
C ALA A 443 -0.80 -23.55 1.58
N GLY A 444 -1.78 -24.40 1.92
CA GLY A 444 -1.63 -25.85 1.95
C GLY A 444 -1.36 -26.46 0.58
N TYR A 445 -2.03 -25.95 -0.47
CA TYR A 445 -1.77 -26.35 -1.85
C TYR A 445 -0.36 -25.98 -2.31
N ILE A 446 0.05 -24.72 -2.12
CA ILE A 446 1.40 -24.24 -2.47
C ILE A 446 2.47 -25.08 -1.74
N PHE A 447 2.29 -25.35 -0.45
CA PHE A 447 3.23 -26.17 0.32
C PHE A 447 3.37 -27.60 -0.25
N ILE A 448 2.24 -28.28 -0.56
CA ILE A 448 2.25 -29.63 -1.11
C ILE A 448 2.85 -29.68 -2.53
N VAL A 449 2.57 -28.67 -3.37
CA VAL A 449 3.15 -28.56 -4.73
C VAL A 449 4.66 -28.32 -4.67
N SER A 450 5.13 -27.33 -3.91
CA SER A 450 6.57 -27.05 -3.75
C SER A 450 7.34 -28.26 -3.23
N LYS A 451 6.79 -28.96 -2.23
CA LYS A 451 7.37 -30.21 -1.70
C LYS A 451 7.43 -31.33 -2.74
N ARG A 452 6.42 -31.43 -3.62
CA ARG A 452 6.39 -32.39 -4.74
C ARG A 452 7.42 -32.05 -5.82
N PHE A 453 7.67 -30.76 -6.07
CA PHE A 453 8.69 -30.28 -7.00
C PHE A 453 10.10 -30.65 -6.53
N PHE A 454 10.52 -30.16 -5.35
CA PHE A 454 11.86 -30.45 -4.80
C PHE A 454 12.12 -31.95 -4.55
N SER A 455 11.08 -32.73 -4.24
CA SER A 455 11.19 -34.20 -4.12
C SER A 455 11.32 -34.93 -5.46
N THR A 456 11.07 -34.25 -6.58
CA THR A 456 11.26 -34.79 -7.94
C THR A 456 12.66 -34.48 -8.44
N GLU A 457 13.15 -33.26 -8.24
CA GLU A 457 14.53 -32.86 -8.58
C GLU A 457 15.56 -33.76 -7.88
N LYS A 458 15.44 -33.97 -6.56
CA LYS A 458 16.35 -34.86 -5.80
C LYS A 458 16.31 -36.34 -6.23
N LYS A 459 15.31 -36.76 -7.00
CA LYS A 459 15.31 -38.09 -7.64
C LYS A 459 16.01 -38.07 -8.99
N LYS A 460 15.85 -36.98 -9.76
CA LYS A 460 16.54 -36.77 -11.04
C LYS A 460 18.06 -36.69 -10.83
N GLU A 461 18.49 -35.90 -9.84
CA GLU A 461 19.87 -35.80 -9.37
C GLU A 461 20.48 -37.17 -9.01
N LEU A 462 19.78 -37.99 -8.22
CA LEU A 462 20.24 -39.35 -7.87
C LEU A 462 20.36 -40.27 -9.10
N ILE A 463 19.45 -40.14 -10.06
CA ILE A 463 19.46 -40.93 -11.31
C ILE A 463 20.66 -40.51 -12.17
N GLU A 464 20.90 -39.21 -12.33
CA GLU A 464 22.03 -38.66 -13.10
C GLU A 464 23.38 -39.08 -12.51
N VAL A 465 23.55 -39.07 -11.17
CA VAL A 465 24.75 -39.61 -10.51
C VAL A 465 24.92 -41.11 -10.79
N SER A 466 23.85 -41.91 -10.66
CA SER A 466 23.92 -43.36 -10.91
C SER A 466 24.25 -43.72 -12.37
N ALA A 467 23.86 -42.87 -13.33
CA ALA A 467 24.20 -43.04 -14.74
C ALA A 467 25.70 -42.79 -15.01
N ILE A 468 26.31 -41.82 -14.32
CA ILE A 468 27.75 -41.54 -14.42
C ILE A 468 28.57 -42.72 -13.90
N GLU A 469 28.22 -43.28 -12.74
CA GLU A 469 28.90 -44.47 -12.19
C GLU A 469 28.73 -45.69 -13.10
N THR A 470 27.52 -45.90 -13.63
CA THR A 470 27.23 -47.00 -14.57
C THR A 470 28.08 -46.90 -15.84
N ASN A 471 28.19 -45.71 -16.46
CA ASN A 471 29.04 -45.49 -17.63
C ASN A 471 30.53 -45.70 -17.33
N LYS A 472 31.01 -45.26 -16.16
CA LYS A 472 32.40 -45.48 -15.71
C LYS A 472 32.74 -46.96 -15.56
N MET A 473 31.83 -47.75 -14.98
CA MET A 473 32.00 -49.20 -14.84
C MET A 473 31.94 -49.94 -16.18
N LEU A 474 31.04 -49.55 -17.10
CA LEU A 474 30.98 -50.11 -18.45
C LEU A 474 32.24 -49.81 -19.26
N GLY A 475 32.76 -48.58 -19.20
CA GLY A 475 34.00 -48.19 -19.88
C GLY A 475 35.21 -49.02 -19.40
N LEU A 476 35.35 -49.20 -18.09
CA LEU A 476 36.38 -50.08 -17.49
C LEU A 476 36.24 -51.54 -17.95
N SER A 477 35.01 -52.06 -18.02
CA SER A 477 34.76 -53.42 -18.48
C SER A 477 35.16 -53.63 -19.94
N PHE A 478 34.79 -52.70 -20.83
CA PHE A 478 35.18 -52.75 -22.25
C PHE A 478 36.69 -52.55 -22.45
N GLN A 479 37.35 -51.71 -21.64
CA GLN A 479 38.81 -51.55 -21.66
C GLN A 479 39.51 -52.86 -21.28
N GLY A 480 39.08 -53.51 -20.19
CA GLY A 480 39.61 -54.81 -19.76
C GLY A 480 39.38 -55.95 -20.77
N GLN A 481 38.30 -55.87 -21.56
CA GLN A 481 38.02 -56.77 -22.68
C GLN A 481 38.76 -56.37 -23.98
N GLY A 482 39.54 -55.29 -23.96
CA GLY A 482 40.30 -54.79 -25.11
C GLY A 482 39.47 -54.08 -26.18
N MET A 483 38.18 -53.83 -25.95
CA MET A 483 37.25 -53.08 -26.81
C MET A 483 37.37 -51.57 -26.55
N LEU A 484 38.55 -51.03 -26.89
CA LEU A 484 38.98 -49.68 -26.51
C LEU A 484 38.07 -48.56 -27.06
N ASP A 485 37.46 -48.76 -28.22
CA ASP A 485 36.52 -47.80 -28.82
C ASP A 485 35.25 -47.62 -27.97
N LEU A 486 34.60 -48.72 -27.61
CA LEU A 486 33.41 -48.71 -26.73
C LEU A 486 33.77 -48.20 -25.33
N ALA A 487 34.99 -48.48 -24.85
CA ALA A 487 35.50 -47.90 -23.60
C ALA A 487 35.57 -46.36 -23.68
N PHE A 488 36.11 -45.82 -24.78
CA PHE A 488 36.20 -44.38 -24.99
C PHE A 488 34.83 -43.73 -25.11
N GLU A 489 33.88 -44.35 -25.81
CA GLU A 489 32.50 -43.87 -25.87
C GLU A 489 31.86 -43.75 -24.49
N LYS A 490 32.00 -44.76 -23.61
CA LYS A 490 31.40 -44.70 -22.27
C LYS A 490 32.13 -43.72 -21.35
N PHE A 491 33.45 -43.60 -21.43
CA PHE A 491 34.18 -42.57 -20.66
C PHE A 491 33.89 -41.14 -21.12
N ARG A 492 33.61 -40.90 -22.41
CA ARG A 492 33.18 -39.57 -22.91
C ARG A 492 31.83 -39.10 -22.36
N LEU A 493 30.99 -40.03 -21.85
CA LEU A 493 29.72 -39.72 -21.17
C LEU A 493 29.92 -39.39 -19.67
N CYS A 494 31.13 -39.52 -19.14
CA CYS A 494 31.46 -39.18 -17.75
C CYS A 494 32.08 -37.76 -17.66
N PRO A 495 31.93 -37.07 -16.51
CA PRO A 495 32.73 -35.88 -16.23
C PRO A 495 34.21 -36.26 -16.15
N VAL A 496 35.06 -35.45 -16.78
CA VAL A 496 36.52 -35.66 -16.80
C VAL A 496 37.12 -35.04 -15.54
N ASP A 497 36.89 -35.72 -14.42
CA ASP A 497 37.51 -35.44 -13.13
C ASP A 497 38.98 -35.92 -13.11
N GLY A 498 39.69 -35.70 -12.01
CA GLY A 498 41.07 -36.18 -11.85
C GLY A 498 41.22 -37.68 -12.10
N THR A 499 40.31 -38.50 -11.57
CA THR A 499 40.37 -39.96 -11.76
C THR A 499 40.02 -40.40 -13.18
N MET A 500 39.08 -39.72 -13.86
CA MET A 500 38.78 -39.98 -15.27
C MET A 500 39.91 -39.54 -16.22
N LYS A 501 40.69 -38.50 -15.89
CA LYS A 501 41.91 -38.16 -16.66
C LYS A 501 42.91 -39.30 -16.65
N ASP A 502 43.14 -39.95 -15.51
CA ASP A 502 44.04 -41.12 -15.42
C ASP A 502 43.51 -42.33 -16.20
N LEU A 503 42.20 -42.60 -16.16
CA LEU A 503 41.59 -43.69 -16.94
C LEU A 503 41.68 -43.43 -18.46
N LEU A 504 41.35 -42.23 -18.91
CA LEU A 504 41.48 -41.82 -20.32
C LEU A 504 42.94 -41.85 -20.78
N TYR A 505 43.89 -41.41 -19.94
CA TYR A 505 45.32 -41.45 -20.25
C TYR A 505 45.82 -42.89 -20.43
N ASN A 506 45.40 -43.81 -19.55
CA ASN A 506 45.71 -45.23 -19.69
C ASN A 506 45.06 -45.85 -20.94
N LEU A 507 43.82 -45.46 -21.27
CA LEU A 507 43.14 -45.89 -22.50
C LEU A 507 43.86 -45.39 -23.77
N ALA A 508 44.41 -44.17 -23.74
CA ALA A 508 45.22 -43.65 -24.84
C ALA A 508 46.53 -44.46 -25.02
N LEU A 509 47.18 -44.88 -23.91
CA LEU A 509 48.31 -45.81 -23.96
C LEU A 509 47.91 -47.20 -24.48
N ASP A 510 46.70 -47.68 -24.23
CA ASP A 510 46.20 -48.92 -24.85
C ASP A 510 46.06 -48.80 -26.38
N PHE A 511 45.61 -47.64 -26.87
CA PHE A 511 45.59 -47.35 -28.30
C PHE A 511 47.00 -47.21 -28.90
N GLU A 512 47.97 -46.59 -28.19
CA GLU A 512 49.38 -46.59 -28.59
C GLU A 512 49.94 -48.01 -28.71
N ARG A 513 49.70 -48.87 -27.71
CA ARG A 513 50.17 -50.27 -27.70
C ARG A 513 49.59 -51.08 -28.87
N LYS A 514 48.38 -50.78 -29.33
CA LYS A 514 47.77 -51.37 -30.53
C LYS A 514 48.14 -50.66 -31.85
N ARG A 515 49.08 -49.70 -31.84
CA ARG A 515 49.49 -48.85 -32.98
C ARG A 515 48.36 -48.03 -33.60
N GLN A 516 47.27 -47.78 -32.86
CA GLN A 516 46.10 -47.03 -33.33
C GLN A 516 46.27 -45.53 -33.03
N PHE A 517 47.33 -44.93 -33.55
CA PHE A 517 47.82 -43.61 -33.15
C PHE A 517 46.78 -42.49 -33.31
N ASN A 518 45.99 -42.48 -34.40
CA ASN A 518 44.91 -41.50 -34.59
C ASN A 518 43.81 -41.58 -33.51
N LYS A 519 43.56 -42.77 -32.94
CA LYS A 519 42.62 -42.94 -31.84
C LYS A 519 43.24 -42.51 -30.51
N ALA A 520 44.51 -42.83 -30.26
CA ALA A 520 45.24 -42.32 -29.09
C ALA A 520 45.24 -40.77 -29.06
N VAL A 521 45.52 -40.11 -30.19
CA VAL A 521 45.45 -38.65 -30.34
C VAL A 521 44.04 -38.10 -30.05
N ALA A 522 42.97 -38.81 -30.44
CA ALA A 522 41.60 -38.41 -30.13
C ALA A 522 41.26 -38.52 -28.62
N VAL A 523 41.74 -39.56 -27.93
CA VAL A 523 41.59 -39.71 -26.46
C VAL A 523 42.39 -38.63 -25.74
N TYR A 524 43.64 -38.41 -26.13
CA TYR A 524 44.50 -37.36 -25.58
C TYR A 524 43.91 -35.95 -25.83
N GLY A 525 43.35 -35.68 -27.01
CA GLY A 525 42.64 -34.44 -27.30
C GLY A 525 41.44 -34.21 -26.37
N HIS A 526 40.70 -35.26 -26.02
CA HIS A 526 39.56 -35.15 -25.09
C HIS A 526 39.97 -34.75 -23.66
N ILE A 527 41.18 -35.14 -23.22
CA ILE A 527 41.78 -34.65 -21.96
C ILE A 527 42.25 -33.20 -22.15
N SER A 528 43.01 -32.94 -23.22
CA SER A 528 43.65 -31.65 -23.51
C SER A 528 42.66 -30.47 -23.57
N VAL A 529 41.44 -30.69 -24.10
CA VAL A 529 40.35 -29.68 -24.12
C VAL A 529 39.94 -29.19 -22.71
N LYS A 530 40.19 -29.98 -21.66
CA LYS A 530 39.86 -29.62 -20.26
C LYS A 530 41.10 -29.39 -19.39
N ASP A 531 42.25 -29.93 -19.77
CA ASP A 531 43.53 -29.73 -19.07
C ASP A 531 44.72 -29.84 -20.05
N PRO A 532 45.12 -28.72 -20.67
CA PRO A 532 46.25 -28.68 -21.60
C PRO A 532 47.64 -28.87 -20.95
N ALA A 533 47.71 -29.08 -19.63
CA ALA A 533 48.96 -29.24 -18.86
C ALA A 533 49.05 -30.61 -18.17
N TYR A 534 48.11 -31.52 -18.42
CA TYR A 534 48.09 -32.84 -17.80
C TYR A 534 49.13 -33.77 -18.44
N LYS A 535 50.20 -34.08 -17.68
CA LYS A 535 51.30 -34.98 -18.07
C LYS A 535 51.97 -34.54 -19.39
N ASP A 536 52.46 -35.48 -20.19
CA ASP A 536 53.18 -35.35 -21.46
C ASP A 536 52.24 -35.27 -22.69
N ILE A 537 50.94 -35.02 -22.50
CA ILE A 537 49.90 -35.17 -23.53
C ILE A 537 50.18 -34.36 -24.80
N LYS A 538 50.75 -33.16 -24.70
CA LYS A 538 51.08 -32.32 -25.86
C LYS A 538 52.16 -32.97 -26.73
N ASP A 539 53.26 -33.36 -26.11
CA ASP A 539 54.42 -33.94 -26.78
C ASP A 539 54.04 -35.30 -27.40
N LYS A 540 53.23 -36.09 -26.67
CA LYS A 540 52.58 -37.31 -27.17
C LYS A 540 51.72 -37.05 -28.40
N MET A 541 50.80 -36.09 -28.36
CA MET A 541 49.93 -35.79 -29.51
C MET A 541 50.73 -35.36 -30.75
N GLU A 542 51.78 -34.54 -30.58
CA GLU A 542 52.62 -34.12 -31.70
C GLU A 542 53.45 -35.29 -32.27
N MET A 543 54.08 -36.10 -31.41
CA MET A 543 54.83 -37.29 -31.80
C MET A 543 53.97 -38.31 -32.55
N LEU A 544 52.78 -38.62 -32.03
CA LEU A 544 51.87 -39.59 -32.64
C LEU A 544 51.26 -39.09 -33.96
N THR A 545 51.01 -37.79 -34.09
CA THR A 545 50.55 -37.18 -35.34
C THR A 545 51.63 -37.27 -36.42
N LYS A 546 52.91 -37.03 -36.07
CA LYS A 546 54.05 -37.24 -37.00
C LYS A 546 54.19 -38.72 -37.38
N ALA A 547 54.07 -39.63 -36.41
CA ALA A 547 54.17 -41.07 -36.65
C ALA A 547 53.04 -41.64 -37.54
N SER A 548 51.84 -41.04 -37.55
CA SER A 548 50.76 -41.47 -38.45
C SER A 548 50.94 -41.01 -39.92
N ASN A 549 51.80 -40.01 -40.17
CA ASN A 549 51.83 -39.30 -41.46
C ASN A 549 53.05 -39.62 -42.34
N GLY A 550 53.84 -40.66 -42.02
CA GLY A 550 55.05 -40.96 -42.81
C GLY A 550 55.64 -42.35 -42.68
N ALA A 551 55.18 -43.29 -43.52
CA ALA A 551 56.03 -44.27 -44.22
C ALA A 551 55.21 -45.18 -45.17
N VAL A 552 55.39 -44.98 -46.49
CA VAL A 552 55.60 -46.00 -47.56
C VAL A 552 55.49 -45.28 -48.91
N PHE A 553 56.49 -45.44 -49.77
CA PHE A 553 56.55 -44.84 -51.11
C PHE A 553 57.28 -45.80 -52.05
N GLY A 554 56.69 -46.10 -53.21
CA GLY A 554 57.29 -46.96 -54.24
C GLY A 554 56.30 -47.96 -54.85
N GLY A 555 56.36 -48.13 -56.17
CA GLY A 555 55.50 -49.05 -56.94
C GLY A 555 54.75 -48.34 -58.08
N GLN A 556 55.37 -48.26 -59.25
CA GLN A 556 54.79 -47.64 -60.45
C GLN A 556 54.25 -48.72 -61.40
N LEU A 557 52.94 -48.75 -61.63
CA LEU A 557 52.33 -49.10 -62.92
C LEU A 557 50.86 -48.59 -62.93
N GLY A 558 50.30 -48.32 -64.11
CA GLY A 558 48.97 -47.68 -64.25
C GLY A 558 47.81 -48.65 -64.53
N GLY A 559 46.58 -48.18 -64.30
CA GLY A 559 45.34 -48.88 -64.64
C GLY A 559 44.12 -47.95 -64.51
N LYS A 560 43.09 -48.14 -65.36
CA LYS A 560 41.81 -47.41 -65.31
C LYS A 560 40.75 -48.20 -64.52
N SER A 561 39.66 -47.50 -64.20
CA SER A 561 38.27 -47.98 -64.14
C SER A 561 37.70 -48.43 -62.78
N GLY A 562 36.51 -47.90 -62.47
CA GLY A 562 35.54 -48.44 -61.50
C GLY A 562 35.78 -48.11 -60.01
N GLY A 563 34.76 -47.96 -59.17
CA GLY A 563 33.33 -47.82 -59.49
C GLY A 563 32.38 -48.36 -58.40
N GLY A 564 31.61 -47.47 -57.76
CA GLY A 564 30.51 -47.82 -56.84
C GLY A 564 30.92 -48.18 -55.40
N GLY A 565 29.97 -48.09 -54.47
CA GLY A 565 30.12 -48.49 -53.05
C GLY A 565 29.85 -47.34 -52.07
N ASP A 566 28.70 -47.41 -51.39
CA ASP A 566 28.15 -46.38 -50.51
C ASP A 566 29.08 -45.83 -49.41
N ALA A 567 29.05 -44.50 -49.25
CA ALA A 567 29.57 -43.79 -48.07
C ALA A 567 28.46 -42.94 -47.44
N THR A 568 27.65 -43.60 -46.61
CA THR A 568 26.52 -43.11 -45.81
C THR A 568 26.64 -41.66 -45.32
N MET A 569 25.55 -40.88 -45.47
CA MET A 569 25.39 -39.60 -44.76
C MET A 569 25.51 -39.80 -43.25
N LEU A 570 26.54 -39.21 -42.63
CA LEU A 570 26.51 -38.92 -41.20
C LEU A 570 26.36 -37.41 -41.00
N VAL A 571 25.12 -37.01 -40.76
CA VAL A 571 24.76 -35.66 -40.30
C VAL A 571 25.56 -35.37 -39.03
N ALA A 572 26.43 -34.35 -39.08
CA ALA A 572 27.17 -33.91 -37.91
C ALA A 572 26.18 -33.46 -36.83
N GLY A 573 26.32 -34.03 -35.63
CA GLY A 573 25.27 -33.96 -34.60
C GLY A 573 24.83 -32.54 -34.27
N SER A 574 23.52 -32.30 -34.39
CA SER A 574 22.88 -31.02 -34.10
C SER A 574 22.83 -30.73 -32.60
N SER A 575 23.98 -30.44 -32.02
CA SER A 575 24.10 -29.66 -30.79
C SER A 575 23.64 -28.24 -31.11
N THR A 576 22.32 -28.03 -31.21
CA THR A 576 21.72 -26.73 -31.48
C THR A 576 22.08 -25.80 -30.33
N ILE A 577 23.06 -24.92 -30.55
CA ILE A 577 23.36 -23.81 -29.66
C ILE A 577 22.04 -23.02 -29.53
N PRO A 578 21.48 -22.84 -28.33
CA PRO A 578 20.19 -22.18 -28.19
C PRO A 578 20.30 -20.76 -28.73
N THR A 579 19.54 -20.46 -29.78
CA THR A 579 19.48 -19.12 -30.36
C THR A 579 18.33 -18.32 -29.75
N LEU A 580 18.46 -16.99 -29.80
CA LEU A 580 17.34 -16.09 -29.56
C LEU A 580 17.45 -14.89 -30.50
N GLY A 581 16.46 -14.72 -31.35
CA GLY A 581 16.62 -13.97 -32.59
C GLY A 581 17.79 -14.52 -33.41
N ARG A 582 18.67 -13.64 -33.88
CA ARG A 582 19.90 -14.06 -34.58
C ARG A 582 21.07 -14.45 -33.67
N TYR A 583 20.92 -14.41 -32.34
CA TYR A 583 22.05 -14.48 -31.41
C TYR A 583 22.28 -15.88 -30.85
N GLU A 584 23.53 -16.33 -30.82
CA GLU A 584 23.97 -17.59 -30.20
C GLU A 584 24.09 -17.42 -28.67
N ILE A 585 23.26 -18.08 -27.86
CA ILE A 585 23.41 -18.04 -26.38
C ILE A 585 24.57 -18.95 -25.96
N THR A 586 25.54 -18.36 -25.25
CA THR A 586 26.77 -19.02 -24.81
C THR A 586 26.71 -19.41 -23.32
N LYS A 587 26.13 -18.56 -22.47
CA LYS A 587 26.07 -18.78 -21.00
C LYS A 587 24.95 -17.94 -20.38
N GLU A 588 24.43 -18.36 -19.23
CA GLU A 588 23.68 -17.46 -18.34
C GLU A 588 24.65 -16.51 -17.59
N LEU A 589 24.29 -15.22 -17.50
CA LEU A 589 24.99 -14.21 -16.70
C LEU A 589 24.31 -13.97 -15.34
N GLY A 590 22.97 -14.03 -15.29
CA GLY A 590 22.22 -13.97 -14.04
C GLY A 590 20.70 -13.96 -14.22
N LYS A 591 19.97 -14.12 -13.12
CA LYS A 591 18.50 -14.04 -13.07
C LYS A 591 18.05 -12.85 -12.24
N GLY A 592 17.16 -12.04 -12.78
CA GLY A 592 16.53 -10.92 -12.09
C GLY A 592 15.03 -11.17 -11.86
N ALA A 593 14.35 -10.22 -11.21
CA ALA A 593 12.91 -10.31 -10.95
C ALA A 593 12.04 -10.33 -12.23
N MET A 594 12.57 -9.85 -13.36
CA MET A 594 11.84 -9.66 -14.62
C MET A 594 12.28 -10.61 -15.75
N GLY A 595 13.17 -11.59 -15.45
CA GLY A 595 13.68 -12.54 -16.43
C GLY A 595 15.17 -12.84 -16.29
N ILE A 596 15.79 -13.30 -17.37
CA ILE A 596 17.16 -13.86 -17.36
C ILE A 596 18.05 -13.04 -18.29
N VAL A 597 19.31 -12.81 -17.88
CA VAL A 597 20.34 -12.19 -18.71
C VAL A 597 21.33 -13.26 -19.16
N TYR A 598 21.53 -13.36 -20.48
CA TYR A 598 22.45 -14.29 -21.12
C TYR A 598 23.65 -13.57 -21.74
N LEU A 599 24.78 -14.26 -21.76
CA LEU A 599 25.92 -13.97 -22.62
C LEU A 599 25.61 -14.54 -23.99
N GLY A 600 25.56 -13.69 -25.01
CA GLY A 600 25.31 -14.08 -26.39
C GLY A 600 26.34 -13.55 -27.37
N ARG A 601 26.27 -14.06 -28.61
CA ARG A 601 27.12 -13.66 -29.73
C ARG A 601 26.27 -13.36 -30.96
N ASP A 602 26.56 -12.23 -31.62
CA ASP A 602 25.98 -11.82 -32.90
C ASP A 602 26.82 -12.47 -34.03
N PRO A 603 26.38 -13.57 -34.65
CA PRO A 603 27.23 -14.36 -35.56
C PRO A 603 27.54 -13.59 -36.86
N LYS A 604 26.67 -12.65 -37.26
CA LYS A 604 26.86 -11.84 -38.49
C LYS A 604 28.05 -10.89 -38.44
N ILE A 605 28.44 -10.45 -37.24
CA ILE A 605 29.52 -9.47 -37.03
C ILE A 605 30.50 -9.87 -35.91
N ASN A 606 30.42 -11.12 -35.44
CA ASN A 606 31.25 -11.70 -34.38
C ASN A 606 31.32 -10.86 -33.07
N ARG A 607 30.22 -10.18 -32.70
CA ARG A 607 30.14 -9.30 -31.53
C ARG A 607 29.57 -10.04 -30.32
N ILE A 608 30.24 -9.97 -29.17
CA ILE A 608 29.69 -10.42 -27.89
C ILE A 608 28.69 -9.39 -27.34
N VAL A 609 27.57 -9.86 -26.80
CA VAL A 609 26.47 -9.05 -26.25
C VAL A 609 25.93 -9.63 -24.94
N ALA A 610 25.29 -8.79 -24.13
CA ALA A 610 24.36 -9.25 -23.10
C ALA A 610 22.94 -9.28 -23.68
N ILE A 611 22.15 -10.31 -23.37
CA ILE A 611 20.78 -10.48 -23.88
C ILE A 611 19.85 -10.64 -22.70
N LYS A 612 19.04 -9.62 -22.40
CA LYS A 612 18.04 -9.65 -21.34
C LYS A 612 16.71 -10.14 -21.93
N THR A 613 16.14 -11.18 -21.34
CA THR A 613 14.86 -11.77 -21.77
C THR A 613 13.76 -11.47 -20.78
N MET A 614 12.53 -11.41 -21.27
CA MET A 614 11.30 -11.38 -20.49
C MET A 614 10.40 -12.54 -20.96
N ARG A 615 9.95 -13.37 -20.01
CA ARG A 615 8.93 -14.40 -20.24
C ARG A 615 7.65 -13.94 -19.57
N PHE A 616 6.54 -14.02 -20.29
CA PHE A 616 5.22 -13.66 -19.78
C PHE A 616 4.58 -14.85 -19.07
N GLU A 617 3.73 -14.58 -18.07
CA GLU A 617 3.08 -15.63 -17.28
C GLU A 617 1.86 -16.22 -18.01
N GLU A 618 1.72 -17.55 -17.96
CA GLU A 618 0.56 -18.25 -18.50
C GLU A 618 -0.72 -17.84 -17.73
N GLY A 619 -1.73 -17.32 -18.45
CA GLY A 619 -3.01 -16.90 -17.88
C GLY A 619 -3.29 -15.39 -17.90
N ILE A 620 -2.38 -14.56 -18.42
CA ILE A 620 -2.66 -13.15 -18.72
C ILE A 620 -3.63 -13.06 -19.91
N GLU A 621 -4.67 -12.22 -19.81
CA GLU A 621 -5.62 -11.96 -20.90
C GLU A 621 -4.89 -11.43 -22.15
N GLU A 622 -5.18 -11.99 -23.33
CA GLU A 622 -4.44 -11.76 -24.58
C GLU A 622 -4.27 -10.27 -24.93
N LYS A 623 -5.30 -9.46 -24.65
CA LYS A 623 -5.26 -8.00 -24.83
C LYS A 623 -4.26 -7.32 -23.87
N ALA A 624 -4.25 -7.71 -22.59
CA ALA A 624 -3.33 -7.17 -21.59
C ALA A 624 -1.89 -7.61 -21.88
N LEU A 625 -1.69 -8.85 -22.34
CA LEU A 625 -0.40 -9.36 -22.81
C LEU A 625 0.12 -8.55 -24.01
N LYS A 626 -0.75 -8.21 -24.97
CA LYS A 626 -0.39 -7.35 -26.10
C LYS A 626 -0.01 -5.93 -25.68
N GLU A 627 -0.83 -5.28 -24.84
CA GLU A 627 -0.50 -3.94 -24.32
C GLU A 627 0.82 -3.92 -23.51
N LEU A 628 1.19 -5.05 -22.91
CA LEU A 628 2.44 -5.24 -22.18
C LEU A 628 3.63 -5.36 -23.16
N LYS A 629 3.52 -6.20 -24.19
CA LYS A 629 4.53 -6.30 -25.27
C LYS A 629 4.74 -4.96 -26.01
N ASP A 630 3.65 -4.30 -26.40
CA ASP A 630 3.70 -3.01 -27.12
C ASP A 630 4.42 -1.91 -26.30
N ARG A 631 4.29 -1.92 -24.97
CA ARG A 631 5.01 -0.99 -24.07
C ARG A 631 6.47 -1.37 -23.90
N PHE A 632 6.77 -2.66 -23.72
CA PHE A 632 8.15 -3.17 -23.61
C PHE A 632 9.01 -2.75 -24.82
N PHE A 633 8.52 -2.99 -26.04
CA PHE A 633 9.24 -2.60 -27.25
C PHE A 633 9.33 -1.09 -27.44
N ARG A 634 8.32 -0.31 -27.03
CA ARG A 634 8.37 1.15 -27.10
C ARG A 634 9.38 1.76 -26.12
N GLU A 635 9.52 1.22 -24.92
CA GLU A 635 10.53 1.67 -23.95
C GLU A 635 11.95 1.23 -24.39
N ALA A 636 12.09 0.01 -24.97
CA ALA A 636 13.35 -0.44 -25.58
C ALA A 636 13.78 0.43 -26.77
N GLN A 637 12.84 0.79 -27.65
CA GLN A 637 13.09 1.68 -28.80
C GLN A 637 13.49 3.09 -28.36
N ALA A 638 12.84 3.63 -27.31
CA ALA A 638 13.18 4.94 -26.77
C ALA A 638 14.60 4.96 -26.17
N ALA A 639 14.95 3.95 -25.38
CA ALA A 639 16.30 3.81 -24.81
C ALA A 639 17.37 3.52 -25.89
N GLY A 640 17.03 2.78 -26.96
CA GLY A 640 17.96 2.43 -28.03
C GLY A 640 18.45 3.61 -28.88
N ASN A 641 17.76 4.74 -28.85
CA ASN A 641 18.21 5.98 -29.49
C ASN A 641 19.22 6.78 -28.65
N LEU A 642 19.45 6.41 -27.38
CA LEU A 642 20.39 7.11 -26.50
C LEU A 642 21.83 6.71 -26.79
N SER A 643 22.72 7.71 -26.99
CA SER A 643 24.14 7.49 -27.26
C SER A 643 25.01 8.38 -26.38
N HIS A 644 25.20 7.97 -25.13
CA HIS A 644 25.98 8.67 -24.10
C HIS A 644 27.05 7.74 -23.50
N PRO A 645 28.29 8.21 -23.23
CA PRO A 645 29.37 7.35 -22.70
C PRO A 645 29.09 6.78 -21.30
N ASN A 646 28.08 7.30 -20.58
CA ASN A 646 27.65 6.79 -19.27
C ASN A 646 26.27 6.08 -19.31
N ILE A 647 25.79 5.67 -20.49
CA ILE A 647 24.57 4.85 -20.66
C ILE A 647 24.93 3.52 -21.33
N VAL A 648 24.28 2.41 -20.97
CA VAL A 648 24.46 1.12 -21.67
C VAL A 648 23.87 1.18 -23.09
N LYS A 649 24.64 0.77 -24.11
CA LYS A 649 24.13 0.80 -25.48
C LYS A 649 23.27 -0.41 -25.80
N ILE A 650 22.01 -0.18 -26.16
CA ILE A 650 21.15 -1.22 -26.77
C ILE A 650 21.55 -1.39 -28.25
N PHE A 651 21.53 -2.62 -28.74
CA PHE A 651 21.90 -2.97 -30.12
C PHE A 651 20.75 -3.55 -30.93
N ASP A 652 19.80 -4.22 -30.29
CA ASP A 652 18.65 -4.88 -30.92
C ASP A 652 17.56 -5.19 -29.89
N ALA A 653 16.32 -5.32 -30.33
CA ALA A 653 15.19 -5.78 -29.52
C ALA A 653 14.17 -6.50 -30.41
N GLY A 654 13.65 -7.63 -29.95
CA GLY A 654 12.72 -8.46 -30.73
C GLY A 654 11.97 -9.48 -29.91
N GLU A 655 11.16 -10.30 -30.59
CA GLU A 655 10.40 -11.40 -29.99
C GLU A 655 10.67 -12.69 -30.78
N GLU A 656 10.88 -13.79 -30.07
CA GLU A 656 10.90 -15.14 -30.66
C GLU A 656 10.35 -16.14 -29.63
N GLN A 657 9.51 -17.08 -30.09
CA GLN A 657 8.91 -18.13 -29.24
C GLN A 657 8.25 -17.57 -27.96
N GLU A 658 7.51 -16.47 -28.12
CA GLU A 658 6.84 -15.69 -27.06
C GLU A 658 7.77 -15.07 -25.98
N ILE A 659 9.09 -15.15 -26.17
CA ILE A 659 10.09 -14.50 -25.34
C ILE A 659 10.48 -13.17 -26.00
N ALA A 660 10.21 -12.06 -25.31
CA ALA A 660 10.74 -10.77 -25.71
C ALA A 660 12.20 -10.64 -25.23
N TYR A 661 13.07 -10.10 -26.08
CA TYR A 661 14.50 -9.96 -25.80
C TYR A 661 15.04 -8.58 -26.16
N ILE A 662 16.08 -8.16 -25.44
CA ILE A 662 16.86 -6.95 -25.74
C ILE A 662 18.35 -7.33 -25.69
N ALA A 663 19.04 -7.16 -26.81
CA ALA A 663 20.49 -7.34 -26.91
C ALA A 663 21.18 -5.99 -26.72
N MET A 664 22.15 -5.96 -25.80
CA MET A 664 22.85 -4.76 -25.36
C MET A 664 24.35 -5.01 -25.18
N GLU A 665 25.08 -3.93 -24.97
CA GLU A 665 26.50 -3.92 -24.65
C GLU A 665 26.83 -4.80 -23.44
N LEU A 666 27.77 -5.74 -23.60
CA LEU A 666 28.28 -6.52 -22.47
C LEU A 666 29.21 -5.64 -21.62
N LEU A 667 28.69 -5.17 -20.49
CA LEU A 667 29.46 -4.44 -19.51
C LEU A 667 30.33 -5.41 -18.67
N LYS A 668 31.59 -5.03 -18.43
CA LYS A 668 32.53 -5.77 -17.58
C LYS A 668 32.84 -4.96 -16.32
N GLY A 669 32.45 -5.50 -15.17
CA GLY A 669 32.53 -4.83 -13.87
C GLY A 669 31.47 -5.36 -12.92
N ASP A 670 31.26 -4.66 -11.81
CA ASP A 670 30.21 -4.96 -10.82
C ASP A 670 29.18 -3.82 -10.75
N ASP A 671 27.98 -4.09 -10.27
CA ASP A 671 26.99 -3.07 -9.95
C ASP A 671 27.27 -2.38 -8.60
N LEU A 672 26.89 -1.10 -8.45
CA LEU A 672 27.25 -0.28 -7.29
C LEU A 672 26.68 -0.80 -5.95
N LYS A 673 25.72 -1.75 -5.95
CA LYS A 673 25.22 -2.42 -4.73
C LYS A 673 26.31 -3.17 -3.96
N LYS A 674 27.38 -3.59 -4.64
CA LYS A 674 28.57 -4.21 -4.01
C LYS A 674 29.24 -3.29 -2.98
N TRP A 675 29.04 -1.97 -3.11
CA TRP A 675 29.59 -0.94 -2.23
C TRP A 675 28.54 -0.21 -1.38
N THR A 676 27.33 -0.76 -1.19
CA THR A 676 26.36 -0.25 -0.19
C THR A 676 26.46 -0.87 1.22
N PRO A 677 27.04 -2.05 1.47
CA PRO A 677 27.31 -2.48 2.84
C PRO A 677 28.35 -1.58 3.52
N LYS A 678 28.16 -1.23 4.81
CA LYS A 678 29.13 -0.39 5.57
C LYS A 678 30.57 -0.91 5.57
N GLY A 679 30.79 -2.22 5.38
CA GLY A 679 32.11 -2.83 5.28
C GLY A 679 32.79 -2.72 3.91
N SER A 680 32.12 -2.17 2.89
CA SER A 680 32.63 -2.04 1.52
C SER A 680 32.28 -0.68 0.88
N LEU A 681 32.05 0.37 1.67
CA LEU A 681 31.80 1.71 1.13
C LEU A 681 32.97 2.24 0.29
N LEU A 682 32.65 3.02 -0.74
CA LEU A 682 33.63 3.76 -1.54
C LEU A 682 34.11 5.02 -0.81
N PRO A 683 35.30 5.56 -1.14
CA PRO A 683 35.69 6.93 -0.76
C PRO A 683 34.63 7.93 -1.22
N VAL A 684 34.37 8.94 -0.38
CA VAL A 684 33.31 9.95 -0.61
C VAL A 684 33.48 10.62 -1.98
N GLU A 685 34.72 10.97 -2.33
CA GLU A 685 35.09 11.58 -3.61
C GLU A 685 34.72 10.70 -4.80
N LYS A 686 34.86 9.37 -4.69
CA LYS A 686 34.45 8.44 -5.75
C LYS A 686 32.93 8.27 -5.82
N VAL A 687 32.21 8.34 -4.71
CA VAL A 687 30.74 8.38 -4.76
C VAL A 687 30.28 9.66 -5.46
N LEU A 688 30.88 10.82 -5.16
CA LEU A 688 30.56 12.08 -5.85
C LEU A 688 30.85 12.00 -7.36
N GLU A 689 32.02 11.50 -7.76
CA GLU A 689 32.41 11.31 -9.18
C GLU A 689 31.40 10.41 -9.93
N TYR A 690 30.97 9.31 -9.33
CA TYR A 690 30.02 8.37 -9.96
C TYR A 690 28.58 8.92 -9.99
N MET A 691 28.17 9.70 -8.99
CA MET A 691 26.85 10.35 -8.99
C MET A 691 26.78 11.54 -9.96
N GLU A 692 27.86 12.30 -10.15
CA GLU A 692 27.95 13.35 -11.17
C GLU A 692 27.85 12.78 -12.59
N LYS A 693 28.61 11.73 -12.92
CA LYS A 693 28.49 11.02 -14.22
C LYS A 693 27.11 10.37 -14.44
N SER A 694 26.47 9.90 -13.37
CA SER A 694 25.11 9.35 -13.43
C SER A 694 24.05 10.45 -13.64
N ALA A 695 24.24 11.63 -13.04
CA ALA A 695 23.37 12.79 -13.24
C ALA A 695 23.52 13.39 -14.65
N GLU A 696 24.74 13.46 -15.21
CA GLU A 696 24.97 13.82 -16.62
C GLU A 696 24.26 12.85 -17.58
N ALA A 697 24.33 11.54 -17.32
CA ALA A 697 23.62 10.52 -18.10
C ALA A 697 22.09 10.66 -18.05
N LEU A 698 21.53 10.92 -16.86
CA LEU A 698 20.09 11.14 -16.69
C LEU A 698 19.63 12.42 -17.39
N ASP A 699 20.39 13.52 -17.28
CA ASP A 699 20.07 14.79 -17.93
C ASP A 699 20.03 14.66 -19.47
N TYR A 700 20.98 13.91 -20.04
CA TYR A 700 20.96 13.55 -21.46
C TYR A 700 19.72 12.72 -21.84
N ALA A 701 19.34 11.73 -21.04
CA ALA A 701 18.14 10.91 -21.28
C ALA A 701 16.86 11.75 -21.21
N HIS A 702 16.72 12.60 -20.17
CA HIS A 702 15.57 13.49 -19.95
C HIS A 702 15.40 14.47 -21.11
N LYS A 703 16.50 15.04 -21.63
CA LYS A 703 16.50 15.92 -22.83
C LYS A 703 16.06 15.21 -24.10
N ASN A 704 16.23 13.89 -24.19
CA ASN A 704 15.72 13.04 -25.28
C ASN A 704 14.32 12.45 -24.98
N GLY A 705 13.65 12.90 -23.91
CA GLY A 705 12.29 12.47 -23.54
C GLY A 705 12.21 11.10 -22.85
N VAL A 706 13.34 10.51 -22.47
CA VAL A 706 13.41 9.20 -21.79
C VAL A 706 13.59 9.42 -20.28
N ILE A 707 12.77 8.76 -19.46
CA ILE A 707 12.83 8.81 -17.99
C ILE A 707 13.10 7.38 -17.51
N HIS A 708 14.07 7.20 -16.60
CA HIS A 708 14.58 5.89 -16.21
C HIS A 708 13.65 5.15 -15.23
N ARG A 709 13.08 5.87 -14.26
CA ARG A 709 12.08 5.41 -13.27
C ARG A 709 12.52 4.31 -12.29
N ASP A 710 13.73 3.76 -12.42
CA ASP A 710 14.27 2.67 -11.61
C ASP A 710 15.77 2.88 -11.30
N ILE A 711 16.17 4.09 -10.91
CA ILE A 711 17.55 4.38 -10.49
C ILE A 711 17.80 3.83 -9.09
N LYS A 712 18.83 2.99 -8.97
CA LYS A 712 19.29 2.32 -7.75
C LYS A 712 20.72 1.81 -7.95
N PRO A 713 21.49 1.49 -6.90
CA PRO A 713 22.86 0.98 -7.02
C PRO A 713 23.00 -0.23 -7.96
N ALA A 714 21.99 -1.12 -8.00
CA ALA A 714 21.99 -2.30 -8.86
C ALA A 714 21.85 -2.03 -10.37
N ASN A 715 21.46 -0.81 -10.75
CA ASN A 715 21.29 -0.39 -12.15
C ASN A 715 22.41 0.58 -12.61
N ILE A 716 23.46 0.77 -11.79
CA ILE A 716 24.65 1.56 -12.13
C ILE A 716 25.86 0.63 -12.03
N MET A 717 26.47 0.33 -13.17
CA MET A 717 27.66 -0.52 -13.28
C MET A 717 28.93 0.33 -13.14
N LEU A 718 29.88 -0.13 -12.32
CA LEU A 718 31.26 0.37 -12.29
C LEU A 718 32.14 -0.60 -13.09
N LEU A 719 32.75 -0.12 -14.17
CA LEU A 719 33.50 -0.95 -15.10
C LEU A 719 34.96 -1.15 -14.67
N GLU A 720 35.61 -2.16 -15.27
CA GLU A 720 37.05 -2.47 -15.07
C GLU A 720 38.00 -1.28 -15.37
N ASP A 721 37.57 -0.31 -16.20
CA ASP A 721 38.31 0.92 -16.51
C ASP A 721 38.05 2.09 -15.54
N GLY A 722 37.18 1.89 -14.53
CA GLY A 722 36.78 2.90 -13.55
C GLY A 722 35.66 3.84 -14.02
N SER A 723 35.14 3.68 -15.24
CA SER A 723 33.97 4.44 -15.71
C SER A 723 32.66 3.83 -15.21
N VAL A 724 31.59 4.66 -15.15
CA VAL A 724 30.25 4.20 -14.77
C VAL A 724 29.26 4.18 -15.93
N ARG A 725 28.37 3.19 -15.94
CA ARG A 725 27.27 3.06 -16.91
C ARG A 725 25.93 2.88 -16.20
N VAL A 726 24.98 3.76 -16.51
CA VAL A 726 23.57 3.58 -16.15
C VAL A 726 22.96 2.54 -17.10
N ALA A 727 22.35 1.50 -16.53
CA ALA A 727 21.75 0.38 -17.22
C ALA A 727 20.27 0.20 -16.83
N ASP A 728 19.55 -0.71 -17.50
CA ASP A 728 18.17 -1.08 -17.19
C ASP A 728 17.17 0.10 -17.10
N PHE A 729 17.10 0.89 -18.17
CA PHE A 729 16.21 2.06 -18.37
C PHE A 729 14.70 1.73 -18.34
N GLY A 730 14.15 1.33 -17.20
CA GLY A 730 12.71 1.37 -16.89
C GLY A 730 11.80 0.37 -17.62
N ILE A 731 12.34 -0.42 -18.57
CA ILE A 731 11.68 -1.24 -19.62
C ILE A 731 10.74 -2.37 -19.13
N ALA A 732 10.22 -2.29 -17.91
CA ALA A 732 9.48 -3.38 -17.27
C ALA A 732 8.46 -2.91 -16.22
N ARG A 733 8.12 -1.61 -16.16
CA ARG A 733 7.23 -1.08 -15.10
C ARG A 733 5.73 -1.31 -15.36
N ILE A 734 5.39 -2.50 -15.87
CA ILE A 734 4.08 -2.81 -16.48
C ILE A 734 3.09 -3.45 -15.47
N GLN A 735 3.47 -3.63 -14.20
CA GLN A 735 2.57 -4.12 -13.14
C GLN A 735 2.30 -3.11 -12.01
N GLU A 736 3.05 -2.01 -11.89
CA GLU A 736 2.95 -1.11 -10.70
C GLU A 736 1.90 0.01 -10.81
N SER A 737 1.12 0.08 -11.90
CA SER A 737 -0.08 0.93 -11.98
C SER A 737 -1.38 0.18 -11.69
N SER A 738 -1.37 -1.15 -11.75
CA SER A 738 -2.44 -2.03 -11.28
C SER A 738 -2.20 -2.40 -9.81
N LYS A 739 -3.15 -2.06 -8.93
CA LYS A 739 -3.11 -2.48 -7.52
C LYS A 739 -3.28 -4.01 -7.43
N THR A 740 -2.18 -4.75 -7.36
CA THR A 740 -2.19 -6.22 -7.23
C THR A 740 -2.77 -6.62 -5.87
N ALA A 741 -3.79 -7.47 -5.88
CA ALA A 741 -4.61 -7.80 -4.71
C ALA A 741 -3.93 -8.72 -3.66
N THR A 742 -2.61 -8.89 -3.76
CA THR A 742 -1.80 -9.85 -2.99
C THR A 742 -0.68 -9.19 -2.16
N GLY A 743 -0.49 -7.86 -2.25
CA GLY A 743 0.42 -7.09 -1.39
C GLY A 743 1.93 -7.31 -1.62
N THR A 744 2.33 -8.32 -2.41
CA THR A 744 3.72 -8.58 -2.77
C THR A 744 4.17 -7.65 -3.90
N VAL A 745 4.75 -6.50 -3.55
CA VAL A 745 5.48 -5.66 -4.51
C VAL A 745 6.73 -6.43 -4.96
N MET A 746 6.77 -6.86 -6.23
CA MET A 746 7.89 -7.61 -6.80
C MET A 746 9.05 -6.68 -7.19
N GLY A 747 9.58 -5.97 -6.20
CA GLY A 747 10.61 -4.95 -6.35
C GLY A 747 11.21 -4.53 -5.02
N THR A 748 12.18 -3.62 -5.06
CA THR A 748 12.80 -3.01 -3.86
C THR A 748 12.37 -1.53 -3.81
N PRO A 749 11.19 -1.19 -3.27
CA PRO A 749 10.55 0.13 -3.44
C PRO A 749 11.26 1.32 -2.78
N TYR A 750 12.39 1.09 -2.11
CA TYR A 750 13.14 2.06 -1.31
C TYR A 750 13.64 3.28 -2.10
N TYR A 751 13.78 3.17 -3.42
CA TYR A 751 14.27 4.23 -4.31
C TYR A 751 13.15 4.99 -5.05
N MET A 752 11.90 4.56 -4.89
CA MET A 752 10.77 5.21 -5.57
C MET A 752 10.55 6.62 -5.03
N SER A 753 10.15 7.56 -5.89
CA SER A 753 9.80 8.91 -5.45
C SER A 753 8.35 9.02 -4.93
N PRO A 754 8.02 10.03 -4.10
CA PRO A 754 6.67 10.24 -3.58
C PRO A 754 5.58 10.31 -4.65
N GLU A 755 5.88 10.93 -5.80
CA GLU A 755 4.95 11.00 -6.93
C GLU A 755 4.77 9.68 -7.68
N GLN A 756 5.80 8.82 -7.73
CA GLN A 756 5.66 7.44 -8.24
C GLN A 756 4.77 6.60 -7.31
N ILE A 757 4.99 6.69 -5.99
CA ILE A 757 4.20 5.97 -4.97
C ILE A 757 2.73 6.43 -4.96
N ALA A 758 2.50 7.73 -5.14
CA ALA A 758 1.16 8.32 -5.22
C ALA A 758 0.47 8.10 -6.57
N GLY A 759 1.09 7.39 -7.53
CA GLY A 759 0.53 7.16 -8.87
C GLY A 759 0.32 8.43 -9.70
N LYS A 760 1.05 9.51 -9.40
CA LYS A 760 0.97 10.80 -10.10
C LYS A 760 1.76 10.73 -11.42
N LYS A 761 1.63 11.77 -12.26
CA LYS A 761 2.45 11.91 -13.48
C LYS A 761 3.94 12.00 -13.08
N VAL A 762 4.75 11.12 -13.63
CA VAL A 762 6.19 11.03 -13.38
C VAL A 762 6.96 11.77 -14.47
N ASP A 763 7.85 12.68 -14.07
CA ASP A 763 8.84 13.35 -14.93
C ASP A 763 10.27 13.05 -14.46
N GLY A 764 11.29 13.65 -15.08
CA GLY A 764 12.71 13.40 -14.78
C GLY A 764 13.11 13.69 -13.32
N ARG A 765 12.34 14.50 -12.59
CA ARG A 765 12.62 14.84 -11.18
C ARG A 765 12.38 13.67 -10.22
N ALA A 766 11.74 12.59 -10.69
CA ALA A 766 11.69 11.31 -9.99
C ALA A 766 13.06 10.60 -10.00
N ASP A 767 13.76 10.60 -11.14
CA ASP A 767 15.09 9.97 -11.25
C ASP A 767 16.12 10.72 -10.40
N ILE A 768 15.98 12.05 -10.28
CA ILE A 768 16.78 12.90 -9.38
C ILE A 768 16.60 12.47 -7.91
N PHE A 769 15.36 12.23 -7.48
CA PHE A 769 15.08 11.73 -6.12
C PHE A 769 15.68 10.33 -5.91
N SER A 770 15.48 9.42 -6.86
CA SER A 770 16.05 8.07 -6.83
C SER A 770 17.59 8.07 -6.82
N LEU A 771 18.23 9.02 -7.52
CA LEU A 771 19.68 9.24 -7.46
C LEU A 771 20.10 9.81 -6.10
N GLY A 772 19.33 10.71 -5.49
CA GLY A 772 19.54 11.19 -4.12
C GLY A 772 19.49 10.06 -3.08
N VAL A 773 18.55 9.11 -3.21
CA VAL A 773 18.49 7.91 -2.35
C VAL A 773 19.72 7.02 -2.58
N THR A 774 20.11 6.83 -3.83
CA THR A 774 21.30 6.05 -4.23
C THR A 774 22.60 6.64 -3.67
N MET A 775 22.74 7.97 -3.75
CA MET A 775 23.84 8.75 -3.20
C MET A 775 23.92 8.63 -1.69
N PHE A 776 22.77 8.74 -0.98
CA PHE A 776 22.72 8.54 0.47
C PHE A 776 23.18 7.12 0.86
N GLU A 777 22.68 6.08 0.18
CA GLU A 777 23.02 4.68 0.52
C GLU A 777 24.51 4.38 0.29
N LEU A 778 25.11 4.90 -0.79
CA LEU A 778 26.53 4.74 -1.09
C LEU A 778 27.46 5.54 -0.15
N LEU A 779 26.98 6.66 0.42
CA LEU A 779 27.75 7.46 1.38
C LEU A 779 27.65 6.98 2.83
N THR A 780 26.53 6.35 3.22
CA THR A 780 26.24 6.02 4.63
C THR A 780 26.22 4.53 4.93
N GLY A 781 26.03 3.70 3.90
CA GLY A 781 25.76 2.26 4.02
C GLY A 781 24.41 1.90 4.64
N GLU A 782 23.46 2.84 4.67
CA GLU A 782 22.08 2.63 5.10
C GLU A 782 21.12 3.34 4.14
N ARG A 783 19.84 2.93 4.11
CA ARG A 783 18.82 3.61 3.31
C ARG A 783 18.19 4.77 4.10
N PRO A 784 17.78 5.87 3.43
CA PRO A 784 17.06 6.98 4.06
C PRO A 784 15.85 6.52 4.88
N TRP A 785 15.11 5.54 4.36
CA TRP A 785 13.93 4.95 5.00
C TRP A 785 14.09 3.43 5.00
N LYS A 786 13.74 2.79 6.13
CA LYS A 786 13.94 1.35 6.36
C LYS A 786 12.65 0.53 6.22
N GLY A 787 11.49 1.20 6.22
CA GLY A 787 10.18 0.59 6.22
C GLY A 787 9.76 0.08 7.60
N GLY A 788 8.92 -0.94 7.56
CA GLY A 788 8.51 -1.80 8.67
C GLY A 788 8.00 -3.11 8.07
N ASP A 789 7.30 -3.94 8.86
CA ASP A 789 6.82 -5.26 8.41
C ASP A 789 5.83 -5.20 7.22
N ALA A 790 5.23 -4.04 6.97
CA ALA A 790 4.36 -3.77 5.82
C ALA A 790 4.98 -2.75 4.85
N VAL A 791 4.88 -3.02 3.55
CA VAL A 791 5.36 -2.12 2.47
C VAL A 791 4.69 -0.73 2.52
N GLY A 792 3.44 -0.66 3.01
CA GLY A 792 2.73 0.60 3.24
C GLY A 792 3.44 1.55 4.21
N THR A 793 4.16 1.02 5.21
CA THR A 793 4.96 1.83 6.14
C THR A 793 6.13 2.49 5.43
N LEU A 794 6.80 1.78 4.51
CA LEU A 794 7.88 2.34 3.69
C LEU A 794 7.35 3.39 2.71
N PHE A 795 6.19 3.16 2.10
CA PHE A 795 5.53 4.16 1.26
C PHE A 795 5.16 5.44 2.03
N PHE A 796 4.68 5.31 3.27
CA PHE A 796 4.43 6.45 4.15
C PHE A 796 5.73 7.19 4.51
N GLN A 797 6.78 6.48 4.92
CA GLN A 797 8.09 7.08 5.23
C GLN A 797 8.67 7.86 4.03
N ILE A 798 8.61 7.28 2.83
CA ILE A 798 9.07 7.96 1.61
C ILE A 798 8.20 9.19 1.30
N ALA A 799 6.89 9.16 1.54
CA ALA A 799 6.01 10.32 1.30
C ALA A 799 6.16 11.44 2.35
N SER A 800 6.27 11.09 3.64
CA SER A 800 6.07 12.00 4.77
C SER A 800 7.35 12.27 5.56
N ASP A 801 8.09 11.22 5.93
CA ASP A 801 9.09 11.30 7.00
C ASP A 801 10.40 11.96 6.52
N PRO A 802 11.08 12.77 7.35
CA PRO A 802 12.44 13.21 7.04
C PRO A 802 13.38 12.01 6.87
N TYR A 803 14.50 12.21 6.18
CA TYR A 803 15.59 11.23 6.16
C TYR A 803 16.58 11.53 7.30
N PRO A 804 17.28 10.53 7.85
CA PRO A 804 18.26 10.74 8.93
C PRO A 804 19.50 11.49 8.44
N ASP A 805 20.14 12.25 9.34
CA ASP A 805 21.31 13.06 9.03
C ASP A 805 22.49 12.21 8.50
N PRO A 806 22.96 12.42 7.24
CA PRO A 806 24.07 11.64 6.68
C PRO A 806 25.34 11.68 7.53
N VAL A 807 25.61 12.81 8.20
CA VAL A 807 26.81 13.03 9.02
C VAL A 807 26.79 12.15 10.28
N ALA A 808 25.60 11.87 10.82
CA ALA A 808 25.42 10.95 11.95
C ALA A 808 25.61 9.47 11.54
N CYS A 809 25.36 9.14 10.27
CA CYS A 809 25.55 7.79 9.73
C CYS A 809 27.00 7.53 9.25
N ASN A 810 27.67 8.55 8.70
CA ASN A 810 29.08 8.54 8.31
C ASN A 810 29.72 9.94 8.51
N PRO A 811 30.61 10.13 9.51
CA PRO A 811 31.28 11.40 9.76
C PRO A 811 32.21 11.92 8.64
N ALA A 812 32.50 11.13 7.60
CA ALA A 812 33.23 11.60 6.41
C ALA A 812 32.37 12.46 5.46
N VAL A 813 31.04 12.48 5.64
CA VAL A 813 30.13 13.30 4.82
C VAL A 813 30.13 14.74 5.33
N THR A 814 30.42 15.71 4.45
CA THR A 814 30.39 17.14 4.80
C THR A 814 28.98 17.74 4.66
N ARG A 815 28.72 18.87 5.33
CA ARG A 815 27.43 19.59 5.22
C ARG A 815 27.12 20.11 3.81
N ASP A 816 28.14 20.37 3.00
CA ASP A 816 27.98 20.75 1.61
C ASP A 816 27.41 19.59 0.77
N ILE A 817 27.82 18.35 1.08
CA ILE A 817 27.24 17.14 0.48
C ILE A 817 25.79 16.92 0.96
N VAL A 818 25.51 17.16 2.26
CA VAL A 818 24.13 17.09 2.79
C VAL A 818 23.21 18.07 2.05
N THR A 819 23.69 19.26 1.70
CA THR A 819 22.90 20.27 0.95
C THR A 819 22.41 19.75 -0.41
N VAL A 820 23.23 18.95 -1.11
CA VAL A 820 22.83 18.29 -2.38
C VAL A 820 21.80 17.20 -2.13
N ILE A 821 21.97 16.39 -1.08
CA ILE A 821 21.03 15.33 -0.70
C ILE A 821 19.68 15.93 -0.28
N ASP A 822 19.66 16.98 0.53
CA ASP A 822 18.45 17.73 0.93
C ASP A 822 17.64 18.21 -0.27
N LYS A 823 18.32 18.78 -1.27
CA LYS A 823 17.74 19.33 -2.49
C LYS A 823 17.30 18.24 -3.48
N ALA A 824 17.92 17.06 -3.46
CA ALA A 824 17.44 15.90 -4.22
C ALA A 824 16.24 15.19 -3.55
N LEU A 825 16.22 15.10 -2.22
CA LEU A 825 15.22 14.35 -1.44
C LEU A 825 14.00 15.16 -0.98
N LYS A 826 13.81 16.40 -1.47
CA LYS A 826 12.57 17.16 -1.24
C LYS A 826 11.34 16.36 -1.66
N LYS A 827 10.34 16.25 -0.78
CA LYS A 827 9.13 15.47 -1.05
C LYS A 827 8.37 16.02 -2.26
N ASN A 828 8.26 17.34 -2.35
CA ASN A 828 7.68 18.09 -3.47
C ASN A 828 8.66 18.19 -4.66
N PRO A 829 8.32 17.73 -5.89
CA PRO A 829 9.17 17.87 -7.07
C PRO A 829 9.52 19.33 -7.45
N GLU A 830 8.65 20.29 -7.15
CA GLU A 830 8.88 21.71 -7.47
C GLU A 830 9.96 22.35 -6.56
N GLU A 831 10.32 21.69 -5.45
CA GLU A 831 11.41 22.11 -4.55
C GLU A 831 12.75 21.40 -4.84
N ARG A 832 12.77 20.42 -5.75
CA ARG A 832 14.00 19.69 -6.14
C ARG A 832 14.83 20.49 -7.14
N TYR A 833 16.00 19.93 -7.48
CA TYR A 833 16.61 20.18 -8.79
C TYR A 833 15.57 19.98 -9.91
N GLN A 834 15.52 20.91 -10.87
CA GLN A 834 14.56 20.87 -11.97
C GLN A 834 15.10 20.14 -13.20
N THR A 835 16.42 19.96 -13.30
CA THR A 835 17.06 19.02 -14.23
C THR A 835 18.19 18.25 -13.51
N ALA A 836 18.52 17.05 -13.98
CA ALA A 836 19.62 16.28 -13.41
C ALA A 836 20.98 16.97 -13.64
N GLY A 837 21.13 17.78 -14.70
CA GLY A 837 22.33 18.58 -14.97
C GLY A 837 22.63 19.62 -13.88
N GLN A 838 21.61 20.19 -13.23
CA GLN A 838 21.82 21.07 -12.07
C GLN A 838 22.38 20.32 -10.85
N MET A 839 21.96 19.06 -10.66
CA MET A 839 22.50 18.19 -9.61
C MET A 839 23.94 17.76 -9.95
N ALA A 840 24.23 17.46 -11.22
CA ALA A 840 25.59 17.19 -11.68
C ALA A 840 26.51 18.40 -11.42
N GLU A 841 26.08 19.61 -11.76
CA GLU A 841 26.86 20.84 -11.55
C GLU A 841 27.15 21.12 -10.07
N ASP A 842 26.16 21.01 -9.17
CA ASP A 842 26.38 21.16 -7.73
C ASP A 842 27.40 20.10 -7.21
N ILE A 843 27.28 18.83 -7.60
CA ILE A 843 28.25 17.78 -7.21
C ILE A 843 29.66 18.06 -7.77
N LYS A 844 29.75 18.55 -9.02
CA LYS A 844 31.00 18.95 -9.68
C LYS A 844 31.69 20.10 -8.94
N ASN A 845 30.92 21.06 -8.41
CA ASN A 845 31.43 22.15 -7.58
C ASN A 845 31.99 21.66 -6.24
N LEU A 846 31.38 20.64 -5.62
CA LEU A 846 31.93 19.97 -4.42
C LEU A 846 33.26 19.28 -4.72
N LEU A 847 33.33 18.49 -5.80
CA LEU A 847 34.55 17.81 -6.25
C LEU A 847 35.72 18.77 -6.52
N HIS A 848 35.43 19.97 -7.01
CA HIS A 848 36.44 21.00 -7.29
C HIS A 848 36.65 22.03 -6.16
N LYS A 849 36.02 21.84 -4.98
CA LYS A 849 36.12 22.74 -3.81
C LYS A 849 35.92 24.23 -4.14
N LYS A 850 34.94 24.55 -4.98
CA LYS A 850 34.43 25.93 -5.10
C LYS A 850 33.26 26.14 -4.13
N PRO A 851 33.23 27.22 -3.34
CA PRO A 851 32.06 27.55 -2.54
C PRO A 851 30.87 27.85 -3.47
N LEU A 852 29.75 27.19 -3.24
CA LEU A 852 28.52 27.37 -4.00
C LEU A 852 28.02 28.82 -3.84
N SER A 853 27.65 29.46 -4.95
CA SER A 853 27.17 30.85 -4.93
C SER A 853 25.75 30.90 -4.40
N ALA A 854 25.59 31.35 -3.14
CA ALA A 854 24.27 31.59 -2.56
C ALA A 854 23.63 32.81 -3.23
N GLU A 855 22.54 32.60 -3.97
CA GLU A 855 21.69 33.67 -4.49
C GLU A 855 20.88 34.27 -3.33
N ALA A 856 21.36 35.41 -2.80
CA ALA A 856 20.79 36.04 -1.61
C ALA A 856 19.47 36.79 -1.92
N PRO A 857 18.41 36.64 -1.09
CA PRO A 857 17.17 37.40 -1.24
C PRO A 857 17.37 38.92 -1.13
N LYS A 858 16.60 39.69 -1.91
CA LYS A 858 16.62 41.16 -1.89
C LYS A 858 15.69 41.71 -0.80
N THR A 859 16.24 42.47 0.14
CA THR A 859 15.49 43.18 1.20
C THR A 859 15.15 44.62 0.77
N PRO A 860 13.98 45.19 1.13
CA PRO A 860 13.63 46.59 0.83
C PRO A 860 14.52 47.63 1.57
N PRO A 861 14.64 48.87 1.05
CA PRO A 861 15.60 49.86 1.56
C PRO A 861 15.03 50.90 2.55
N ALA A 862 15.88 51.34 3.48
CA ALA A 862 15.75 52.53 4.32
C ALA A 862 17.17 53.05 4.70
N PRO A 863 17.37 54.35 5.04
CA PRO A 863 18.25 55.16 4.18
C PRO A 863 19.58 55.65 4.79
N GLY A 864 20.61 55.77 3.95
CA GLY A 864 21.88 56.44 4.24
C GLY A 864 22.92 56.24 3.11
N ALA A 865 23.70 57.27 2.78
CA ALA A 865 24.74 57.27 1.72
C ALA A 865 25.95 58.11 2.18
N PRO A 866 27.15 58.05 1.55
CA PRO A 866 27.59 57.29 0.36
C PRO A 866 28.62 56.16 0.76
N ALA A 867 29.61 55.65 0.00
CA ALA A 867 30.25 56.07 -1.26
C ALA A 867 31.01 54.97 -2.06
N GLN A 868 31.61 55.44 -3.15
CA GLN A 868 32.65 54.90 -4.06
C GLN A 868 33.76 54.06 -3.38
N GLN A 869 34.16 52.86 -3.87
CA GLN A 869 34.81 52.44 -5.14
C GLN A 869 36.35 52.52 -5.19
N LYS A 870 36.96 51.55 -5.92
CA LYS A 870 38.39 51.36 -6.34
C LYS A 870 39.23 50.43 -5.43
N THR A 871 40.21 49.62 -5.89
CA THR A 871 40.65 49.15 -7.24
C THR A 871 41.58 47.91 -7.12
N THR A 872 41.69 47.14 -8.22
CA THR A 872 42.85 46.35 -8.74
C THR A 872 44.27 46.59 -8.14
N ALA A 873 45.26 45.67 -8.18
CA ALA A 873 45.32 44.22 -8.53
C ALA A 873 46.66 43.55 -8.04
N PRO A 874 47.55 42.86 -8.81
CA PRO A 874 48.01 41.49 -8.44
C PRO A 874 49.56 41.33 -8.23
N PRO A 875 50.26 40.22 -8.59
CA PRO A 875 50.61 39.13 -7.65
C PRO A 875 52.10 38.67 -7.68
N GLN A 876 52.52 37.77 -6.76
CA GLN A 876 53.69 36.84 -6.81
C GLN A 876 53.80 36.06 -5.45
N ILE A 877 54.63 35.02 -5.21
CA ILE A 877 54.94 33.74 -5.90
C ILE A 877 55.77 32.84 -4.94
N ASN A 878 55.67 31.50 -5.03
CA ASN A 878 56.62 30.44 -4.56
C ASN A 878 56.95 30.11 -3.06
N SER A 879 56.82 28.78 -2.76
CA SER A 879 57.89 27.84 -2.29
C SER A 879 58.18 27.50 -0.79
N ALA A 880 57.66 26.34 -0.36
CA ALA A 880 58.35 25.12 0.16
C ALA A 880 59.12 25.00 1.52
N ALA A 881 58.91 23.82 2.16
CA ALA A 881 59.85 22.91 2.86
C ALA A 881 60.30 23.06 4.36
N ALA A 882 59.79 22.14 5.22
CA ALA A 882 60.50 21.14 6.09
C ALA A 882 61.55 21.58 7.17
N PRO A 883 62.11 20.70 8.06
CA PRO A 883 61.64 19.45 8.74
C PRO A 883 61.97 19.32 10.28
N ALA A 884 61.54 18.22 10.93
CA ALA A 884 62.12 17.55 12.15
C ALA A 884 62.11 18.27 13.54
N ALA A 885 62.46 17.66 14.70
CA ALA A 885 62.14 16.36 15.36
C ALA A 885 62.65 16.31 16.85
N HIS A 886 62.16 15.38 17.71
CA HIS A 886 62.83 14.67 18.87
C HIS A 886 62.12 14.57 20.26
N THR A 887 62.09 13.32 20.81
CA THR A 887 62.18 12.88 22.26
C THR A 887 61.15 13.35 23.32
N MET A 888 60.84 12.69 24.45
CA MET A 888 61.03 11.36 25.11
C MET A 888 59.89 11.21 26.18
N LYS A 889 59.52 10.11 26.87
CA LYS A 889 60.24 9.03 27.59
C LYS A 889 59.23 7.89 28.01
N ALA A 890 59.67 6.74 28.52
CA ALA A 890 58.84 5.62 29.03
C ALA A 890 59.50 4.94 30.27
N ALA A 891 59.03 3.89 30.98
CA ALA A 891 57.93 2.87 30.87
C ALA A 891 57.56 2.41 32.33
N PRO A 892 57.10 1.17 32.72
CA PRO A 892 56.54 -0.03 32.06
C PRO A 892 55.09 -0.39 32.61
N GLN A 893 54.57 -1.55 33.08
CA GLN A 893 55.04 -2.94 33.32
C GLN A 893 53.91 -4.00 33.58
N ALA A 894 53.96 -5.17 32.88
CA ALA A 894 53.50 -6.55 33.23
C ALA A 894 52.04 -6.93 33.65
N ALA A 895 51.75 -8.26 33.77
CA ALA A 895 51.11 -9.11 32.74
C ALA A 895 50.97 -10.63 33.14
N GLN A 896 49.80 -11.27 32.90
CA GLN A 896 49.49 -12.75 32.83
C GLN A 896 47.97 -12.97 32.56
N ALA A 897 47.36 -14.04 31.98
CA ALA A 897 47.67 -15.45 31.60
C ALA A 897 47.52 -16.52 32.73
N ALA A 898 46.90 -17.73 32.57
CA ALA A 898 46.14 -18.39 31.48
C ALA A 898 45.10 -19.45 32.02
N ALA A 899 44.51 -20.33 31.18
CA ALA A 899 43.36 -21.23 31.49
C ALA A 899 43.70 -22.58 32.21
N VAL A 900 42.75 -23.51 32.52
CA VAL A 900 42.26 -24.61 31.62
C VAL A 900 41.27 -25.62 32.34
N LYS A 901 40.34 -26.27 31.58
CA LYS A 901 39.63 -27.60 31.74
C LYS A 901 38.18 -27.78 32.32
N GLN A 902 37.56 -28.85 31.78
CA GLN A 902 36.24 -29.54 31.97
C GLN A 902 36.46 -30.92 32.69
N PRO A 903 35.55 -31.94 32.86
CA PRO A 903 34.28 -32.28 32.13
C PRO A 903 33.13 -33.08 32.84
N SER A 904 32.13 -33.53 32.03
CA SER A 904 31.19 -34.70 32.19
C SER A 904 30.10 -34.65 33.28
N GLN A 905 28.77 -34.76 33.04
CA GLN A 905 27.88 -35.71 32.31
C GLN A 905 27.57 -37.06 33.00
N ALA A 906 26.26 -37.30 33.27
CA ALA A 906 25.53 -38.59 33.31
C ALA A 906 23.99 -38.33 33.25
N ALA A 907 23.12 -39.34 33.03
CA ALA A 907 21.68 -39.16 32.78
C ALA A 907 20.77 -40.26 33.38
N GLY A 908 19.44 -40.01 33.53
CA GLY A 908 18.51 -41.05 34.02
C GLY A 908 16.99 -40.75 34.03
N GLN A 909 16.29 -41.23 33.00
CA GLN A 909 14.94 -41.86 33.01
C GLN A 909 13.65 -41.06 33.39
N THR A 910 12.50 -41.66 33.06
CA THR A 910 11.09 -41.18 33.16
C THR A 910 10.16 -42.39 33.42
N PRO A 911 8.82 -42.26 33.48
CA PRO A 911 7.97 -41.43 34.35
C PRO A 911 6.96 -42.31 35.15
N LYS A 912 6.11 -41.70 36.01
CA LYS A 912 4.83 -42.31 36.44
C LYS A 912 3.80 -41.24 36.82
N ALA A 913 2.52 -41.59 36.74
CA ALA A 913 1.38 -40.68 36.91
C ALA A 913 0.42 -41.13 38.01
N GLN A 914 -0.25 -40.17 38.65
CA GLN A 914 -1.43 -40.40 39.50
C GLN A 914 -2.23 -39.10 39.65
N SER A 915 -3.56 -39.19 39.52
CA SER A 915 -4.51 -38.20 40.04
C SER A 915 -4.97 -38.65 41.44
N PRO A 916 -5.40 -37.72 42.30
CA PRO A 916 -6.85 -37.69 42.58
C PRO A 916 -7.44 -36.27 42.60
N ALA A 917 -8.70 -36.16 43.01
CA ALA A 917 -9.57 -34.98 42.89
C ALA A 917 -9.69 -34.20 44.25
N PRO A 918 -10.66 -33.27 44.46
CA PRO A 918 -10.43 -32.06 45.24
C PRO A 918 -10.65 -32.16 46.76
N ALA A 919 -10.05 -31.24 47.52
CA ALA A 919 -10.40 -30.98 48.91
C ALA A 919 -10.21 -29.50 49.32
N VAL A 920 -11.29 -28.90 49.84
CA VAL A 920 -11.40 -27.93 50.95
C VAL A 920 -10.45 -26.71 50.99
N ALA A 921 -11.06 -25.51 51.04
CA ALA A 921 -10.37 -24.24 51.29
C ALA A 921 -9.92 -24.06 52.76
N GLN A 922 -8.82 -23.32 52.96
CA GLN A 922 -8.45 -22.73 54.26
C GLN A 922 -8.06 -21.24 54.09
N PRO A 923 -8.12 -20.42 55.16
CA PRO A 923 -8.06 -18.96 55.03
C PRO A 923 -6.67 -18.41 54.69
N ARG A 924 -6.61 -17.30 53.96
CA ARG A 924 -5.37 -16.51 53.84
C ARG A 924 -5.07 -15.77 55.15
N PRO A 925 -3.81 -15.72 55.61
CA PRO A 925 -3.39 -14.76 56.64
C PRO A 925 -3.61 -13.31 56.21
N ALA A 926 -3.78 -12.41 57.17
CA ALA A 926 -3.90 -10.98 56.92
C ALA A 926 -2.55 -10.38 56.40
N PRO A 927 -2.59 -9.35 55.54
CA PRO A 927 -1.39 -8.74 54.98
C PRO A 927 -0.61 -7.92 56.02
N ALA A 928 0.72 -7.93 55.92
CA ALA A 928 1.59 -7.03 56.65
C ALA A 928 1.46 -5.58 56.13
N PRO A 929 1.68 -4.54 56.97
CA PRO A 929 1.49 -3.15 56.59
C PRO A 929 2.49 -2.70 55.50
N ALA A 930 2.01 -1.85 54.58
CA ALA A 930 2.78 -1.41 53.43
C ALA A 930 3.82 -0.32 53.75
N VAL A 931 4.97 -0.37 53.08
CA VAL A 931 5.93 0.73 53.01
C VAL A 931 5.40 1.77 52.02
N PRO A 932 5.33 3.08 52.37
CA PRO A 932 4.79 4.10 51.48
C PRO A 932 5.76 4.39 50.31
N PRO A 933 5.27 4.41 49.05
CA PRO A 933 6.09 4.81 47.91
C PRO A 933 6.38 6.32 47.90
N ALA A 934 7.52 6.69 47.32
CA ALA A 934 7.95 8.09 47.23
C ALA A 934 7.05 8.93 46.30
N LYS A 935 6.92 10.23 46.60
CA LYS A 935 6.11 11.19 45.82
C LYS A 935 6.69 11.37 44.40
N PRO A 936 5.92 11.12 43.33
CA PRO A 936 6.31 11.49 41.97
C PRO A 936 6.39 13.01 41.82
N GLN A 937 7.36 13.49 41.03
CA GLN A 937 7.40 14.90 40.58
C GLN A 937 6.44 15.08 39.39
N PRO A 938 5.70 16.20 39.31
CA PRO A 938 4.78 16.44 38.20
C PRO A 938 5.54 16.73 36.89
N GLN A 939 5.34 15.89 35.88
CA GLN A 939 5.75 16.19 34.50
C GLN A 939 4.68 17.03 33.81
N ILE A 940 5.10 18.11 33.14
CA ILE A 940 4.22 19.10 32.52
C ILE A 940 3.98 18.70 31.06
N SER A 941 2.70 18.60 30.68
CA SER A 941 2.28 18.63 29.26
C SER A 941 1.71 20.02 28.93
N PRO A 942 1.83 20.53 27.68
CA PRO A 942 1.57 21.94 27.39
C PRO A 942 0.07 22.25 27.28
N ALA A 943 -0.45 23.08 28.18
CA ALA A 943 -1.74 23.76 28.02
C ALA A 943 -1.53 25.12 27.31
N LEU A 944 -2.38 25.44 26.34
CA LEU A 944 -2.34 26.72 25.63
C LEU A 944 -3.35 27.70 26.25
N GLU A 945 -2.96 28.33 27.36
CA GLU A 945 -3.84 29.23 28.12
C GLU A 945 -3.43 30.71 27.96
N LEU A 946 -4.40 31.56 27.60
CA LEU A 946 -4.23 32.99 27.36
C LEU A 946 -4.85 33.81 28.50
N ALA A 947 -4.03 34.16 29.51
CA ALA A 947 -4.40 35.04 30.61
C ALA A 947 -3.26 36.04 30.93
N PRO A 948 -3.56 37.24 31.46
CA PRO A 948 -2.64 38.38 31.43
C PRO A 948 -1.62 38.41 32.56
N ARG A 949 -0.60 39.28 32.42
CA ARG A 949 0.30 39.70 33.49
C ARG A 949 0.27 41.21 33.67
N GLU A 950 -0.10 41.65 34.88
CA GLU A 950 0.34 42.91 35.45
C GLU A 950 1.73 42.70 36.07
N GLY A 951 2.60 43.70 36.19
CA GLY A 951 2.55 45.07 35.69
C GLY A 951 3.84 45.80 36.08
N LEU A 952 4.09 46.99 35.51
CA LEU A 952 5.12 47.92 35.97
C LEU A 952 4.78 49.33 35.46
N GLU A 953 4.76 50.32 36.36
CA GLU A 953 4.27 51.67 36.07
C GLU A 953 5.30 52.53 35.31
N LEU A 954 4.82 53.46 34.48
CA LEU A 954 5.52 54.74 34.22
C LEU A 954 4.57 55.81 33.61
N THR A 955 4.11 56.71 34.48
CA THR A 955 3.66 58.10 34.22
C THR A 955 2.96 58.47 32.90
N MET A 956 1.69 58.86 32.98
CA MET A 956 0.99 59.57 31.91
C MET A 956 1.53 61.00 31.67
N LYS A 957 1.46 61.45 30.41
CA LYS A 957 1.27 62.87 30.06
C LYS A 957 0.19 63.01 29.00
N THR A 958 -0.56 64.11 29.05
CA THR A 958 -1.82 64.33 28.34
C THR A 958 -1.68 65.24 27.11
N THR A 959 -2.54 65.08 26.10
CA THR A 959 -3.28 66.17 25.40
C THR A 959 -4.27 65.62 24.33
N PRO A 960 -5.29 66.39 23.89
CA PRO A 960 -6.45 65.92 23.10
C PRO A 960 -6.40 66.25 21.58
N PRO A 961 -7.37 65.79 20.74
CA PRO A 961 -7.33 65.88 19.27
C PRO A 961 -8.11 67.04 18.63
N PRO A 962 -7.83 67.34 17.35
CA PRO A 962 -8.85 67.49 16.30
C PRO A 962 -8.53 66.62 15.05
N ALA A 963 -9.42 66.17 14.16
CA ALA A 963 -10.75 66.56 13.67
C ALA A 963 -10.78 67.43 12.38
N SER A 964 -11.29 66.84 11.29
CA SER A 964 -11.82 67.44 10.03
C SER A 964 -10.88 68.18 9.05
N GLY A 965 -11.18 68.13 7.73
CA GLY A 965 -10.62 69.14 6.79
C GLY A 965 -10.48 68.90 5.26
N ARG A 966 -11.57 68.66 4.50
CA ARG A 966 -11.78 69.07 3.06
C ARG A 966 -10.83 68.64 1.90
N MET A 967 -11.39 68.69 0.68
CA MET A 967 -10.70 68.65 -0.64
C MET A 967 -10.34 70.07 -1.15
N PRO A 968 -9.44 70.19 -2.14
CA PRO A 968 -9.81 70.47 -3.55
C PRO A 968 -9.27 69.38 -4.51
N VAL A 969 -9.76 69.06 -5.73
CA VAL A 969 -10.43 69.77 -6.86
C VAL A 969 -9.46 70.31 -7.94
N SER A 970 -9.67 69.83 -9.20
CA SER A 970 -9.09 70.22 -10.50
C SER A 970 -7.58 69.95 -10.76
N GLY A 971 -7.12 69.64 -11.99
CA GLY A 971 -7.86 69.27 -13.22
C GLY A 971 -7.03 69.37 -14.52
N GLN A 972 -7.33 68.52 -15.52
CA GLN A 972 -6.79 68.51 -16.92
C GLN A 972 -5.27 68.27 -17.08
N ALA A 973 -4.70 67.80 -18.21
CA ALA A 973 -5.16 66.94 -19.32
C ALA A 973 -3.89 66.21 -19.86
N GLY A 974 -3.92 64.96 -20.33
CA GLY A 974 -4.40 64.55 -21.66
C GLY A 974 -3.29 63.74 -22.39
N GLY A 975 -3.62 63.07 -23.50
CA GLY A 975 -2.67 62.23 -24.27
C GLY A 975 -2.83 60.73 -24.02
N GLY A 976 -2.93 59.92 -25.08
CA GLY A 976 -3.37 58.53 -24.99
C GLY A 976 -2.39 57.49 -25.54
N ALA A 977 -2.48 56.27 -24.98
CA ALA A 977 -2.06 55.02 -25.60
C ALA A 977 -2.91 53.88 -25.00
N LYS A 978 -3.28 52.86 -25.79
CA LYS A 978 -4.18 51.77 -25.37
C LYS A 978 -3.52 50.39 -25.53
N PRO A 979 -3.15 49.71 -24.43
CA PRO A 979 -2.77 48.29 -24.45
C PRO A 979 -3.98 47.36 -24.70
N PRO A 980 -3.75 46.09 -25.11
CA PRO A 980 -4.81 45.18 -25.52
C PRO A 980 -5.58 44.54 -24.35
N ALA A 981 -6.82 44.11 -24.62
CA ALA A 981 -7.64 43.33 -23.70
C ALA A 981 -7.42 41.81 -23.88
N ALA A 982 -7.54 41.05 -22.79
CA ALA A 982 -7.47 39.59 -22.79
C ALA A 982 -8.71 38.93 -23.45
N PRO A 983 -8.59 37.70 -23.98
CA PRO A 983 -9.68 37.07 -24.75
C PRO A 983 -10.82 36.52 -23.86
N ALA A 984 -12.06 36.72 -24.34
CA ALA A 984 -13.27 36.13 -23.76
C ALA A 984 -13.50 34.68 -24.24
N PRO A 985 -14.23 33.83 -23.48
CA PRO A 985 -14.43 32.41 -23.81
C PRO A 985 -15.37 32.20 -25.02
N LYS A 986 -15.19 31.09 -25.72
CA LYS A 986 -16.01 30.70 -26.88
C LYS A 986 -17.40 30.16 -26.45
N PRO A 987 -18.47 30.44 -27.22
CA PRO A 987 -19.78 29.80 -27.03
C PRO A 987 -19.79 28.35 -27.57
N PRO A 988 -20.74 27.50 -27.13
CA PRO A 988 -20.92 26.14 -27.62
C PRO A 988 -21.52 26.08 -29.04
N PRO A 989 -21.30 25.00 -29.81
CA PRO A 989 -21.85 24.83 -31.14
C PRO A 989 -23.37 24.58 -31.14
N LYS A 990 -24.05 25.03 -32.20
CA LYS A 990 -25.45 24.69 -32.51
C LYS A 990 -25.53 23.48 -33.45
N PRO A 991 -26.65 22.73 -33.46
CA PRO A 991 -26.83 21.58 -34.36
C PRO A 991 -27.12 22.00 -35.81
N GLU A 992 -26.77 21.12 -36.75
CA GLU A 992 -27.13 21.21 -38.17
C GLU A 992 -28.50 20.55 -38.48
N PRO A 993 -29.13 20.84 -39.65
CA PRO A 993 -30.57 20.67 -39.84
C PRO A 993 -30.99 19.33 -40.48
N ALA A 994 -32.27 18.98 -40.29
CA ALA A 994 -32.94 17.89 -40.99
C ALA A 994 -33.77 18.41 -42.17
N VAL A 995 -33.81 17.66 -43.29
CA VAL A 995 -34.58 18.01 -44.51
C VAL A 995 -35.27 16.77 -45.11
N GLN A 996 -36.61 16.80 -45.04
CA GLN A 996 -37.61 16.20 -45.95
C GLN A 996 -37.64 14.67 -46.23
N GLU A 997 -38.73 14.06 -45.75
CA GLU A 997 -39.50 13.02 -46.47
C GLU A 997 -40.40 13.71 -47.53
N PRO A 998 -40.82 13.06 -48.64
CA PRO A 998 -42.22 12.55 -48.66
C PRO A 998 -42.53 11.35 -49.59
N ALA A 999 -43.39 10.40 -49.16
CA ALA A 999 -44.39 9.71 -50.01
C ALA A 999 -45.45 8.90 -49.20
N LYS A 1000 -46.72 8.93 -49.63
CA LYS A 1000 -47.88 8.11 -49.19
C LYS A 1000 -48.78 7.86 -50.43
N PRO A 1001 -49.65 6.81 -50.51
CA PRO A 1001 -50.66 6.30 -49.53
C PRO A 1001 -50.52 4.77 -49.21
N ALA A 1002 -51.07 4.12 -48.16
CA ALA A 1002 -52.40 4.09 -47.50
C ALA A 1002 -53.48 3.23 -48.22
N PRO A 1003 -54.48 2.57 -47.55
CA PRO A 1003 -54.74 2.34 -46.10
C PRO A 1003 -55.28 0.92 -45.67
N ALA A 1004 -55.61 0.76 -44.37
CA ALA A 1004 -56.49 -0.27 -43.73
C ALA A 1004 -55.97 -1.74 -43.64
N ALA A 1005 -56.45 -2.63 -42.73
CA ALA A 1005 -57.50 -2.58 -41.69
C ALA A 1005 -57.07 -3.43 -40.44
N VAL A 1006 -57.30 -2.99 -39.19
CA VAL A 1006 -58.40 -3.37 -38.25
C VAL A 1006 -58.18 -4.65 -37.39
N ASN A 1007 -58.58 -4.55 -36.10
CA ASN A 1007 -58.82 -5.59 -35.06
C ASN A 1007 -57.67 -6.24 -34.23
N LYS A 1008 -57.71 -5.90 -32.93
CA LYS A 1008 -57.45 -6.73 -31.72
C LYS A 1008 -58.48 -7.91 -31.61
N PRO A 1009 -58.44 -8.87 -30.64
CA PRO A 1009 -57.67 -8.91 -29.37
C PRO A 1009 -57.08 -10.28 -28.89
N ALA A 1010 -56.37 -10.22 -27.76
CA ALA A 1010 -56.43 -11.11 -26.57
C ALA A 1010 -55.85 -12.56 -26.53
N ALA A 1011 -55.25 -12.82 -25.35
CA ALA A 1011 -55.34 -14.01 -24.47
C ALA A 1011 -54.51 -15.30 -24.75
N ASP A 1012 -53.36 -15.37 -24.05
CA ASP A 1012 -53.05 -16.33 -22.96
C ASP A 1012 -52.89 -17.86 -23.21
N PHE A 1013 -52.40 -18.51 -22.13
CA PHE A 1013 -52.35 -19.94 -21.82
C PHE A 1013 -51.15 -20.82 -22.27
N THR A 1014 -50.14 -20.81 -21.39
CA THR A 1014 -49.54 -22.00 -20.72
C THR A 1014 -48.56 -22.97 -21.42
N THR A 1015 -47.43 -23.16 -20.73
CA THR A 1015 -46.54 -24.34 -20.64
C THR A 1015 -47.31 -25.63 -20.21
N PRO A 1016 -46.78 -26.89 -20.36
CA PRO A 1016 -45.38 -27.27 -20.06
C PRO A 1016 -44.70 -28.42 -20.84
N ALA A 1017 -43.43 -28.62 -20.47
CA ALA A 1017 -42.42 -29.65 -20.74
C ALA A 1017 -42.82 -31.10 -21.16
N ALA A 1018 -41.96 -31.76 -21.95
CA ALA A 1018 -41.04 -32.85 -21.50
C ALA A 1018 -40.28 -33.57 -22.65
N SER A 1019 -39.10 -34.16 -22.36
CA SER A 1019 -38.27 -35.07 -23.21
C SER A 1019 -37.79 -34.53 -24.58
N GLY A 1020 -36.67 -34.96 -25.18
CA GLY A 1020 -35.64 -35.95 -24.81
C GLY A 1020 -35.20 -36.75 -26.05
N GLY A 1021 -33.89 -36.90 -26.32
CA GLY A 1021 -33.36 -37.74 -27.42
C GLY A 1021 -32.15 -37.16 -28.15
N ASP A 1022 -31.10 -37.98 -28.28
CA ASP A 1022 -29.86 -37.69 -29.03
C ASP A 1022 -30.04 -37.86 -30.55
N PHE A 1023 -29.10 -37.35 -31.36
CA PHE A 1023 -28.38 -38.17 -32.35
C PHE A 1023 -27.11 -37.47 -32.88
N GLU A 1024 -26.14 -38.26 -33.35
CA GLU A 1024 -24.81 -37.82 -33.79
C GLU A 1024 -24.46 -38.39 -35.19
N LYS A 1025 -23.49 -37.75 -35.87
CA LYS A 1025 -22.72 -38.21 -37.06
C LYS A 1025 -23.36 -38.10 -38.45
N SER A 1026 -22.63 -37.45 -39.35
CA SER A 1026 -21.98 -38.17 -40.46
C SER A 1026 -20.69 -37.46 -40.92
N LEU A 1027 -19.81 -38.21 -41.58
CA LEU A 1027 -18.39 -37.91 -41.88
C LEU A 1027 -18.21 -37.84 -43.43
N PRO A 1028 -17.08 -37.35 -44.00
CA PRO A 1028 -15.85 -38.16 -44.06
C PRO A 1028 -14.50 -37.42 -43.97
N LEU A 1029 -13.46 -38.22 -43.68
CA LEU A 1029 -12.03 -37.89 -43.74
C LEU A 1029 -11.41 -38.41 -45.04
N ILE A 1030 -10.26 -37.84 -45.42
CA ILE A 1030 -9.19 -38.59 -46.13
C ILE A 1030 -7.84 -38.23 -45.48
N TYR A 1031 -7.07 -39.24 -45.10
CA TYR A 1031 -5.64 -39.18 -44.73
C TYR A 1031 -4.83 -39.99 -45.77
N PRO A 1032 -3.50 -39.83 -45.79
CA PRO A 1032 -2.64 -41.02 -45.87
C PRO A 1032 -1.73 -41.22 -44.65
N GLU A 1033 -1.64 -42.48 -44.22
CA GLU A 1033 -0.56 -43.12 -43.43
C GLU A 1033 0.61 -43.49 -44.39
N GLU A 1034 1.77 -44.08 -44.04
CA GLU A 1034 2.54 -44.28 -42.78
C GLU A 1034 4.06 -44.03 -43.14
N GLU A 1035 5.15 -44.77 -42.86
CA GLU A 1035 5.50 -45.95 -42.05
C GLU A 1035 6.75 -45.71 -41.18
N LYS A 1036 6.75 -46.31 -39.98
CA LYS A 1036 7.88 -46.78 -39.15
C LYS A 1036 9.35 -46.51 -39.60
N THR A 1037 10.14 -45.88 -38.71
CA THR A 1037 10.97 -46.65 -37.74
C THR A 1037 11.34 -45.81 -36.52
#